data_AF-A0A840WDD6-F1
#
_entry.id   AF-A0A840WDD6-F1
#
_cell.length_a   1.000
_cell.length_b   1.000
_cell.length_c   1.000
_cell.angle_alpha   90.00
_cell.angle_beta   90.00
_cell.angle_gamma   90.00
#
_symmetry.space_group_name_H-M   'P 1'
#
loop_
_entity.id
_entity.type
_entity.pdbx_description
1 polymer ?
#
loop_
_entity_poly.entity_id
_entity_poly.type
_entity_poly.pdbx_seq_one_letter_code
_entity_poly.pdbx_strand_id
1 'polypeptide(L)'
;MNGFDIRLVALAPNGEELGPLPYPNSVEVGQPYNDLPSLRVDYSAHAPGASHLERPCEVAVQTYDPDTGEWTEGPDSRFLRVKRSGDLTDPTGARSYQMPGYGWQLRKLRLYPSATGTETEEGKRAFAGATVGTVLRTWINEGRSRGALPGLEADFDTQVDSAGREWDTALTLDYELGTDLLSVLEGMAEQGVCDWRFEGRTLRVFAPDTVMARDLASGPAPVDLRLGRDITEAPTDASLEDLVSHLFVAGDEGFRLEVDNPGAQMPWGRWEDYLTQGGVSDEGTARLLAGAALQRGARERVQITRGLMPRVARWLPWRDYRPGDLILAPDGEGHMASLRLRQITLSRDQDGAVTGNLVLNDRFLEAEIRRARRTTALTGGSVGNGGSGAQPAPEGPDTRRPVAPQGLAVHSDAYLDADGAAQGYAGLTWSPVDTATDGGAIDTGAYQVYGRRNVTGQVWRRLVSVDHPDTAIGLSPLPVGQEWAFKVRAVSSRNGLAGPFGPQEVVTLASDTEAPPVPSAPLLSTRLGVISAEWDGAGAGGEPMPADFRHARLWMRGDQGWEHRFDYQGPPREPWTVEHGTLAVTDEGLALNGSATLVRDLGGLDQTLELVARRVDEDRGTLWLAPRAGDAPERGSHYTPEVPVDLYEVPLGQSVVVRIQTQGTRVRAWLDGTLVHDAPLTWGQRFGTRFAVEGTGVVLREARVPATDTWEPIALLEGPTTITVAGQPYNTPRWFRLTAVDRSGNESDPSAEEVTRTEPLVDVDLHPGTVKAAHIQANAVTADKIDAGAVEAGHIRAGAVESRHITADAVNGKTITGAVVRSSAGPGPRWQADGNGIRFWNQNNQVTFNASTATGSVLATGRFQTASSGNRVWIDGNLRGRPRMELHTGDSSQAQPNVFAMGQQSDGFPTGSLVVSGREQTINSTGRADLVLEHGGDFKLVQNHGANSQVGIHKTGRTLRFRGALPSGMFGGTNTFMARGFNPQGESWTWWQWSWGTPIPSGRSAIPFVQLRSGNPEGMSVSVSGANSTGFRIEKRPSGAQHYYLWAVLKEGGHGE
;
A
#
# COMPACT_ATOMS: atom_id res chain seq x y z
N MET A 1 12.24 -29.84 12.11
CA MET A 1 12.88 -28.78 11.31
C MET A 1 13.90 -29.50 10.46
N ASN A 2 13.73 -29.56 9.13
CA ASN A 2 14.55 -30.43 8.26
C ASN A 2 15.55 -29.63 7.40
N GLY A 3 15.90 -28.39 7.77
CA GLY A 3 16.86 -27.57 7.03
C GLY A 3 17.53 -26.54 7.92
N PHE A 4 18.62 -25.94 7.43
CA PHE A 4 19.37 -24.87 8.10
C PHE A 4 18.44 -23.76 8.57
N ASP A 5 18.70 -23.24 9.76
CA ASP A 5 17.87 -22.21 10.36
C ASP A 5 18.65 -21.27 11.28
N ILE A 6 18.10 -20.10 11.59
CA ILE A 6 18.68 -19.14 12.56
C ILE A 6 17.69 -18.82 13.69
N ARG A 7 18.19 -18.65 14.91
CA ARG A 7 17.39 -18.18 16.06
C ARG A 7 18.13 -17.12 16.84
N LEU A 8 17.37 -16.34 17.59
CA LEU A 8 17.87 -15.29 18.46
C LEU A 8 17.69 -15.71 19.92
N VAL A 9 18.72 -15.49 20.73
CA VAL A 9 18.73 -15.76 22.17
C VAL A 9 19.20 -14.51 22.91
N ALA A 10 18.39 -14.03 23.86
CA ALA A 10 18.75 -12.88 24.69
C ALA A 10 19.59 -13.33 25.89
N LEU A 11 20.58 -12.53 26.27
CA LEU A 11 21.42 -12.73 27.45
C LEU A 11 21.50 -11.45 28.28
N ALA A 12 21.67 -11.59 29.59
CA ALA A 12 21.98 -10.46 30.44
C ALA A 12 23.36 -9.88 30.07
N PRO A 13 23.58 -8.56 30.20
CA PRO A 13 24.90 -7.97 29.96
C PRO A 13 25.97 -8.64 30.82
N ASN A 14 26.97 -9.26 30.19
CA ASN A 14 28.01 -10.08 30.83
C ASN A 14 27.48 -11.20 31.73
N GLY A 15 26.23 -11.65 31.53
CA GLY A 15 25.55 -12.62 32.38
C GLY A 15 25.02 -13.83 31.61
N GLU A 16 24.11 -14.55 32.26
CA GLU A 16 23.47 -15.77 31.78
C GLU A 16 22.43 -15.52 30.69
N GLU A 17 22.01 -16.60 30.02
CA GLU A 17 20.93 -16.62 29.05
C GLU A 17 19.59 -16.24 29.70
N LEU A 18 18.86 -15.31 29.07
CA LEU A 18 17.52 -14.89 29.49
C LEU A 18 16.42 -15.70 28.79
N GLY A 19 16.69 -16.20 27.59
CA GLY A 19 15.80 -17.05 26.80
C GLY A 19 15.73 -16.68 25.31
N PRO A 20 15.01 -17.48 24.50
CA PRO A 20 14.88 -17.24 23.07
C PRO A 20 13.99 -16.03 22.76
N LEU A 21 14.22 -15.42 21.59
CA LEU A 21 13.38 -14.37 21.00
C LEU A 21 12.64 -14.93 19.77
N PRO A 22 11.53 -15.67 19.96
CA PRO A 22 10.81 -16.33 18.86
C PRO A 22 10.00 -15.33 18.02
N TYR A 23 9.70 -15.69 16.77
CA TYR A 23 8.83 -14.90 15.88
C TYR A 23 9.27 -13.43 15.66
N PRO A 24 10.54 -13.16 15.32
CA PRO A 24 10.89 -11.83 14.82
C PRO A 24 10.14 -11.53 13.52
N ASN A 25 9.72 -10.27 13.33
CA ASN A 25 9.12 -9.84 12.07
C ASN A 25 10.17 -9.83 10.97
N SER A 26 11.40 -9.43 11.29
CA SER A 26 12.53 -9.55 10.39
C SER A 26 13.81 -9.74 11.20
N VAL A 27 14.77 -10.47 10.63
CA VAL A 27 16.15 -10.55 11.12
C VAL A 27 17.05 -10.34 9.92
N GLU A 28 18.08 -9.53 10.08
CA GLU A 28 19.16 -9.38 9.13
C GLU A 28 20.47 -9.33 9.92
N VAL A 29 21.35 -10.31 9.70
CA VAL A 29 22.64 -10.41 10.35
C VAL A 29 23.74 -10.40 9.30
N GLY A 30 24.63 -9.40 9.39
CA GLY A 30 25.80 -9.26 8.53
C GLY A 30 27.07 -9.52 9.32
N GLN A 31 27.88 -10.47 8.85
CA GLN A 31 29.08 -10.94 9.54
C GLN A 31 30.28 -10.86 8.59
N PRO A 32 31.02 -9.74 8.61
CA PRO A 32 32.16 -9.52 7.75
C PRO A 32 33.45 -10.15 8.31
N TYR A 33 34.43 -10.35 7.45
CA TYR A 33 35.79 -10.73 7.81
C TYR A 33 36.57 -9.53 8.36
N ASN A 34 37.23 -9.68 9.51
CA ASN A 34 38.07 -8.67 10.18
C ASN A 34 37.37 -7.32 10.46
N ASP A 35 36.07 -7.36 10.72
CA ASP A 35 35.26 -6.16 10.89
C ASP A 35 34.08 -6.44 11.83
N LEU A 36 33.43 -5.39 12.34
CA LEU A 36 32.33 -5.55 13.27
C LEU A 36 31.10 -6.14 12.59
N PRO A 37 30.51 -7.22 13.14
CA PRO A 37 29.24 -7.72 12.65
C PRO A 37 28.11 -6.79 13.07
N SER A 38 26.99 -6.84 12.35
CA SER A 38 25.78 -6.10 12.68
C SER A 38 24.54 -6.98 12.63
N LEU A 39 23.59 -6.69 13.50
CA LEU A 39 22.30 -7.35 13.58
C LEU A 39 21.20 -6.28 13.58
N ARG A 40 20.25 -6.43 12.66
CA ARG A 40 18.99 -5.70 12.65
C ARG A 40 17.85 -6.67 12.93
N VAL A 41 16.97 -6.29 13.85
CA VAL A 41 15.79 -7.09 14.20
C VAL A 41 14.59 -6.17 14.27
N ASP A 42 13.53 -6.49 13.52
CA ASP A 42 12.22 -5.93 13.76
C ASP A 42 11.40 -6.93 14.59
N TYR A 43 10.86 -6.46 15.71
CA TYR A 43 10.24 -7.31 16.72
C TYR A 43 9.01 -6.61 17.29
N SER A 44 7.87 -7.32 17.38
CA SER A 44 6.68 -6.76 18.01
C SER A 44 6.85 -6.68 19.53
N ALA A 45 6.44 -5.57 20.13
CA ALA A 45 6.36 -5.41 21.58
C ALA A 45 5.38 -6.41 22.24
N HIS A 46 4.48 -7.00 21.46
CA HIS A 46 3.51 -8.00 21.92
C HIS A 46 4.01 -9.45 21.76
N ALA A 47 5.17 -9.66 21.13
CA ALA A 47 5.73 -11.00 20.92
C ALA A 47 6.34 -11.59 22.21
N PRO A 48 6.30 -12.92 22.41
CA PRO A 48 6.93 -13.58 23.55
C PRO A 48 8.43 -13.26 23.60
N GLY A 49 8.95 -12.83 24.76
CA GLY A 49 10.37 -12.47 24.91
C GLY A 49 10.69 -11.00 24.61
N ALA A 50 9.72 -10.19 24.15
CA ALA A 50 9.91 -8.76 23.91
C ALA A 50 10.42 -7.99 25.15
N SER A 51 10.03 -8.43 26.35
CA SER A 51 10.48 -7.87 27.64
C SER A 51 12.00 -7.97 27.85
N HIS A 52 12.67 -8.97 27.28
CA HIS A 52 14.13 -9.09 27.34
C HIS A 52 14.82 -7.96 26.58
N LEU A 53 14.23 -7.50 25.47
CA LEU A 53 14.74 -6.41 24.66
C LEU A 53 14.45 -5.01 25.26
N GLU A 54 13.59 -4.92 26.28
CA GLU A 54 13.27 -3.64 26.93
C GLU A 54 14.39 -3.15 27.86
N ARG A 55 15.23 -4.06 28.34
CA ARG A 55 16.43 -3.75 29.14
C ARG A 55 17.70 -3.88 28.29
N PRO A 56 18.81 -3.24 28.67
CA PRO A 56 20.10 -3.52 28.05
C PRO A 56 20.38 -5.02 28.13
N CYS A 57 20.67 -5.62 26.98
CA CYS A 57 20.92 -7.05 26.85
C CYS A 57 21.91 -7.29 25.70
N GLU A 58 22.46 -8.50 25.69
CA GLU A 58 23.15 -9.06 24.55
C GLU A 58 22.18 -9.96 23.79
N VAL A 59 22.38 -10.10 22.49
CA VAL A 59 21.63 -11.03 21.65
C VAL A 59 22.62 -11.91 20.90
N ALA A 60 22.52 -13.22 21.11
CA ALA A 60 23.25 -14.21 20.34
C ALA A 60 22.39 -14.69 19.17
N VAL A 61 22.99 -14.70 17.98
CA VAL A 61 22.45 -15.40 16.81
C VAL A 61 23.01 -16.80 16.82
N GLN A 62 22.14 -17.80 16.79
CA GLN A 62 22.53 -19.20 16.72
C GLN A 62 22.06 -19.80 15.40
N THR A 63 22.90 -20.62 14.79
CA THR A 63 22.58 -21.40 13.59
C THR A 63 22.20 -22.82 13.98
N TYR A 64 21.28 -23.41 13.22
CA TYR A 64 20.86 -24.80 13.36
C TYR A 64 21.59 -25.66 12.33
N ASP A 65 22.33 -26.66 12.80
CA ASP A 65 22.94 -27.66 11.94
C ASP A 65 21.98 -28.86 11.78
N PRO A 66 21.46 -29.12 10.56
CA PRO A 66 20.51 -30.20 10.35
C PRO A 66 21.12 -31.60 10.52
N ASP A 67 22.44 -31.76 10.41
CA ASP A 67 23.10 -33.06 10.50
C ASP A 67 23.30 -33.52 11.96
N THR A 68 23.56 -32.58 12.86
CA THR A 68 23.72 -32.84 14.30
C THR A 68 22.44 -32.59 15.10
N GLY A 69 21.55 -31.73 14.60
CA GLY A 69 20.34 -31.30 15.30
C GLY A 69 20.60 -30.28 16.40
N GLU A 70 21.79 -29.67 16.44
CA GLU A 70 22.22 -28.75 17.48
C GLU A 70 22.09 -27.28 17.05
N TRP A 71 21.86 -26.42 18.04
CA TRP A 71 21.92 -24.97 17.89
C TRP A 71 23.22 -24.45 18.46
N THR A 72 24.01 -23.77 17.65
CA THR A 72 25.34 -23.27 18.04
C THR A 72 25.48 -21.78 17.77
N GLU A 73 26.13 -21.08 18.69
CA GLU A 73 26.58 -19.71 18.46
C GLU A 73 27.94 -19.75 17.75
N GLY A 74 27.99 -19.24 16.52
CA GLY A 74 29.24 -19.13 15.77
C GLY A 74 30.08 -17.92 16.22
N PRO A 75 31.30 -17.77 15.67
CA PRO A 75 32.04 -16.52 15.78
C PRO A 75 31.22 -15.33 15.28
N ASP A 76 31.53 -14.14 15.80
CA ASP A 76 30.92 -12.85 15.41
C ASP A 76 29.39 -12.85 15.44
N SER A 77 28.80 -13.70 16.29
CA SER A 77 27.35 -13.92 16.39
C SER A 77 26.74 -13.37 17.68
N ARG A 78 27.49 -12.53 18.42
CA ARG A 78 27.03 -11.86 19.64
C ARG A 78 26.91 -10.37 19.44
N PHE A 79 25.74 -9.81 19.78
CA PHE A 79 25.37 -8.43 19.48
C PHE A 79 24.88 -7.69 20.72
N LEU A 80 24.96 -6.36 20.70
CA LEU A 80 24.61 -5.49 21.82
C LEU A 80 23.35 -4.68 21.51
N ARG A 81 22.35 -4.73 22.39
CA ARG A 81 21.14 -3.91 22.26
C ARG A 81 21.43 -2.44 22.64
N VAL A 82 22.04 -1.69 21.72
CA VAL A 82 22.42 -0.28 21.92
C VAL A 82 21.44 0.72 21.34
N LYS A 83 20.72 0.39 20.26
CA LYS A 83 19.78 1.30 19.57
C LYS A 83 18.43 0.63 19.32
N ARG A 84 17.35 1.39 19.54
CA ARG A 84 15.95 0.99 19.33
C ARG A 84 15.15 2.18 18.80
N SER A 85 14.23 1.93 17.87
CA SER A 85 13.21 2.86 17.40
C SER A 85 11.84 2.17 17.31
N GLY A 86 10.77 2.94 17.37
CA GLY A 86 9.40 2.45 17.23
C GLY A 86 8.40 3.59 17.41
N ASP A 87 7.19 3.39 16.90
CA ASP A 87 6.09 4.34 17.02
C ASP A 87 5.09 3.81 18.06
N LEU A 88 4.75 4.64 19.06
CA LEU A 88 3.79 4.26 20.10
C LEU A 88 2.34 4.23 19.58
N THR A 89 2.08 4.85 18.43
CA THR A 89 0.76 4.87 17.79
C THR A 89 0.53 3.68 16.86
N ASP A 90 1.58 2.92 16.54
CA ASP A 90 1.48 1.71 15.73
C ASP A 90 0.78 0.59 16.53
N PRO A 91 -0.43 0.15 16.13
CA PRO A 91 -1.19 -0.86 16.86
C PRO A 91 -0.56 -2.26 16.80
N THR A 92 0.42 -2.50 15.91
CA THR A 92 1.17 -3.76 15.85
C THR A 92 2.31 -3.82 16.87
N GLY A 93 2.66 -2.66 17.46
CA GLY A 93 3.76 -2.52 18.40
C GLY A 93 5.13 -2.81 17.79
N ALA A 94 5.32 -2.59 16.48
CA ALA A 94 6.59 -2.87 15.82
C ALA A 94 7.73 -2.01 16.39
N ARG A 95 8.84 -2.67 16.72
CA ARG A 95 10.07 -2.02 17.18
C ARG A 95 11.24 -2.50 16.34
N SER A 96 12.08 -1.57 15.90
CA SER A 96 13.30 -1.87 15.17
C SER A 96 14.51 -1.72 16.09
N TYR A 97 15.40 -2.70 16.06
CA TYR A 97 16.62 -2.74 16.85
C TYR A 97 17.83 -2.81 15.94
N GLN A 98 18.81 -1.93 16.19
CA GLN A 98 20.11 -1.94 15.52
C GLN A 98 21.17 -2.28 16.55
N MET A 99 21.80 -3.44 16.37
CA MET A 99 22.69 -4.05 17.35
C MET A 99 24.05 -4.33 16.70
N PRO A 100 25.11 -3.58 17.03
CA PRO A 100 26.45 -3.92 16.58
C PRO A 100 26.97 -5.13 17.37
N GLY A 101 27.98 -5.81 16.81
CA GLY A 101 28.67 -6.91 17.46
C GLY A 101 29.25 -6.55 18.83
N TYR A 102 29.51 -7.55 19.65
CA TYR A 102 30.08 -7.40 21.00
C TYR A 102 31.38 -6.57 21.00
N GLY A 103 32.18 -6.71 19.93
CA GLY A 103 33.41 -5.94 19.70
C GLY A 103 33.23 -4.41 19.64
N TRP A 104 32.01 -3.90 19.42
CA TRP A 104 31.75 -2.46 19.46
C TRP A 104 32.12 -1.83 20.82
N GLN A 105 32.09 -2.62 21.90
CA GLN A 105 32.54 -2.17 23.21
C GLN A 105 34.01 -1.76 23.24
N LEU A 106 34.87 -2.26 22.34
CA LEU A 106 36.28 -1.85 22.27
C LEU A 106 36.44 -0.33 22.04
N ARG A 107 35.41 0.36 21.50
CA ARG A 107 35.36 1.84 21.41
C ARG A 107 35.37 2.54 22.78
N LYS A 108 35.05 1.80 23.83
CA LYS A 108 35.01 2.24 25.24
C LYS A 108 36.30 1.91 25.99
N LEU A 109 37.23 1.17 25.38
CA LEU A 109 38.60 1.01 25.87
C LEU A 109 39.50 2.04 25.20
N ARG A 110 39.91 3.05 25.98
CA ARG A 110 40.68 4.21 25.50
C ARG A 110 42.10 4.19 26.05
N LEU A 111 43.05 4.67 25.27
CA LEU A 111 44.43 4.85 25.70
C LEU A 111 44.55 6.02 26.67
N TYR A 112 45.17 5.78 27.81
CA TYR A 112 45.44 6.80 28.84
C TYR A 112 46.95 7.04 28.91
N PRO A 113 47.40 8.15 29.51
CA PRO A 113 48.80 8.33 29.86
C PRO A 113 49.33 7.10 30.60
N SER A 114 50.51 6.66 30.21
CA SER A 114 51.30 5.64 30.87
C SER A 114 51.50 5.99 32.34
N ALA A 115 51.44 4.98 33.20
CA ALA A 115 51.75 5.15 34.62
C ALA A 115 53.23 5.53 34.85
N THR A 116 54.08 5.28 33.86
CA THR A 116 55.54 5.50 33.89
C THR A 116 55.99 6.81 33.22
N GLY A 117 55.09 7.57 32.60
CA GLY A 117 55.42 8.83 31.92
C GLY A 117 56.27 8.66 30.66
N THR A 118 56.08 7.58 29.91
CA THR A 118 56.83 7.22 28.70
C THR A 118 56.22 7.78 27.41
N GLU A 119 55.43 8.85 27.51
CA GLU A 119 54.93 9.56 26.33
C GLU A 119 56.08 10.23 25.56
N THR A 120 55.93 10.36 24.25
CA THR A 120 56.86 11.12 23.40
C THR A 120 56.78 12.63 23.73
N GLU A 121 57.73 13.43 23.23
CA GLU A 121 57.71 14.89 23.41
C GLU A 121 56.43 15.54 22.86
N GLU A 122 55.74 14.86 21.93
CA GLU A 122 54.44 15.27 21.37
C GLU A 122 53.22 14.79 22.19
N GLY A 123 53.45 14.10 23.31
CA GLY A 123 52.38 13.58 24.17
C GLY A 123 51.69 12.31 23.62
N LYS A 124 52.31 11.60 22.67
CA LYS A 124 51.81 10.33 22.12
C LYS A 124 52.38 9.13 22.89
N ARG A 125 51.70 8.00 22.82
CA ARG A 125 52.21 6.72 23.35
C ARG A 125 52.96 5.98 22.27
N ALA A 126 54.28 5.84 22.45
CA ALA A 126 55.12 5.08 21.53
C ALA A 126 55.16 3.59 21.83
N PHE A 127 55.16 2.80 20.77
CA PHE A 127 55.36 1.35 20.78
C PHE A 127 56.51 1.04 19.81
N ALA A 128 57.73 0.89 20.32
CA ALA A 128 58.90 0.61 19.49
C ALA A 128 59.17 -0.90 19.39
N GLY A 129 59.15 -1.47 18.18
CA GLY A 129 59.38 -2.89 17.95
C GLY A 129 58.40 -3.81 18.71
N ALA A 130 57.17 -3.34 18.95
CA ALA A 130 56.17 -4.06 19.71
C ALA A 130 55.41 -5.06 18.83
N THR A 131 55.11 -6.24 19.36
CA THR A 131 54.21 -7.18 18.69
C THR A 131 52.77 -6.67 18.71
N VAL A 132 51.92 -7.16 17.80
CA VAL A 132 50.47 -6.90 17.81
C VAL A 132 49.88 -7.21 19.19
N GLY A 133 50.24 -8.36 19.76
CA GLY A 133 49.83 -8.76 21.10
C GLY A 133 50.21 -7.75 22.18
N THR A 134 51.42 -7.18 22.12
CA THR A 134 51.89 -6.15 23.07
C THR A 134 51.05 -4.88 23.00
N VAL A 135 50.76 -4.39 21.79
CA VAL A 135 49.94 -3.19 21.60
C VAL A 135 48.52 -3.44 22.14
N LEU A 136 47.84 -4.50 21.68
CA LEU A 136 46.45 -4.76 22.08
C LEU A 136 46.31 -5.07 23.58
N ARG A 137 47.24 -5.83 24.17
CA ARG A 137 47.23 -6.13 25.61
C ARG A 137 47.43 -4.89 26.47
N THR A 138 48.10 -3.86 25.97
CA THR A 138 48.25 -2.58 26.69
C THR A 138 46.87 -1.95 26.95
N TRP A 139 46.01 -1.80 25.93
CA TRP A 139 44.66 -1.25 26.12
C TRP A 139 43.81 -2.13 27.04
N ILE A 140 43.84 -3.45 26.84
CA ILE A 140 43.01 -4.40 27.59
C ILE A 140 43.40 -4.41 29.07
N ASN A 141 44.70 -4.56 29.37
CA ASN A 141 45.17 -4.71 30.75
C ASN A 141 45.02 -3.40 31.53
N GLU A 142 45.37 -2.28 30.92
CA GLU A 142 45.22 -0.97 31.57
C GLU A 142 43.75 -0.61 31.74
N GLY A 143 42.91 -0.83 30.72
CA GLY A 143 41.46 -0.63 30.84
C GLY A 143 40.85 -1.50 31.93
N ARG A 144 41.23 -2.78 32.00
CA ARG A 144 40.79 -3.71 33.04
C ARG A 144 41.22 -3.26 34.43
N SER A 145 42.43 -2.71 34.58
CA SER A 145 42.88 -2.12 35.85
C SER A 145 42.02 -0.94 36.31
N ARG A 146 41.38 -0.24 35.36
CA ARG A 146 40.41 0.84 35.60
C ARG A 146 38.96 0.34 35.71
N GLY A 147 38.72 -0.97 35.64
CA GLY A 147 37.38 -1.58 35.66
C GLY A 147 36.61 -1.47 34.35
N ALA A 148 37.25 -1.09 33.24
CA ALA A 148 36.60 -1.02 31.93
C ALA A 148 36.41 -2.42 31.32
N LEU A 149 35.21 -2.67 30.79
CA LEU A 149 34.80 -3.92 30.13
C LEU A 149 35.14 -5.21 30.91
N PRO A 150 34.57 -5.40 32.11
CA PRO A 150 34.89 -6.56 32.95
C PRO A 150 34.54 -7.92 32.31
N GLY A 151 33.61 -7.96 31.36
CA GLY A 151 33.24 -9.18 30.63
C GLY A 151 34.05 -9.44 29.35
N LEU A 152 34.96 -8.55 28.96
CA LEU A 152 35.82 -8.76 27.81
C LEU A 152 36.93 -9.77 28.16
N GLU A 153 36.98 -10.85 27.39
CA GLU A 153 38.06 -11.82 27.42
C GLU A 153 38.96 -11.68 26.20
N ALA A 154 40.22 -12.11 26.32
CA ALA A 154 41.18 -12.18 25.23
C ALA A 154 42.10 -13.37 25.49
N ASP A 155 42.34 -14.20 24.48
CA ASP A 155 43.02 -15.49 24.56
C ASP A 155 44.41 -15.52 23.88
N PHE A 156 44.90 -14.37 23.42
CA PHE A 156 46.28 -14.16 22.93
C PHE A 156 47.13 -13.44 23.98
N ASP A 157 48.45 -13.43 23.92
CA ASP A 157 49.29 -12.62 24.81
C ASP A 157 50.29 -11.76 24.04
N THR A 158 51.27 -11.19 24.74
CA THR A 158 52.29 -10.34 24.13
C THR A 158 53.25 -11.09 23.20
N GLN A 159 53.35 -12.41 23.33
CA GLN A 159 54.30 -13.27 22.60
C GLN A 159 53.60 -14.14 21.56
N VAL A 160 52.41 -14.66 21.86
CA VAL A 160 51.66 -15.55 20.97
C VAL A 160 50.25 -15.06 20.65
N ASP A 161 49.75 -15.44 19.49
CA ASP A 161 48.38 -15.21 19.03
C ASP A 161 47.37 -16.20 19.66
N SER A 162 46.10 -16.08 19.31
CA SER A 162 45.01 -16.92 19.82
C SER A 162 45.08 -18.39 19.37
N ALA A 163 46.00 -18.74 18.46
CA ALA A 163 46.30 -20.11 18.04
C ALA A 163 47.60 -20.65 18.69
N GLY A 164 48.25 -19.86 19.54
CA GLY A 164 49.52 -20.21 20.18
C GLY A 164 50.73 -20.04 19.27
N ARG A 165 50.61 -19.32 18.15
CA ARG A 165 51.72 -19.01 17.24
C ARG A 165 52.42 -17.74 17.71
N GLU A 166 53.75 -17.72 17.69
CA GLU A 166 54.53 -16.52 18.01
C GLU A 166 54.27 -15.39 17.01
N TRP A 167 54.22 -14.15 17.51
CA TRP A 167 54.15 -12.96 16.66
C TRP A 167 55.48 -12.78 15.92
N ASP A 168 55.44 -12.81 14.59
CA ASP A 168 56.61 -12.66 13.70
C ASP A 168 56.81 -11.23 13.21
N THR A 169 55.86 -10.33 13.49
CA THR A 169 55.87 -8.94 13.06
C THR A 169 56.07 -8.00 14.24
N ALA A 170 57.15 -7.21 14.19
CA ALA A 170 57.42 -6.13 15.14
C ALA A 170 56.99 -4.80 14.52
N LEU A 171 56.24 -4.01 15.28
CA LEU A 171 55.66 -2.75 14.85
C LEU A 171 56.28 -1.59 15.63
N THR A 172 56.65 -0.53 14.91
CA THR A 172 57.05 0.76 15.51
C THR A 172 55.95 1.78 15.20
N LEU A 173 55.13 2.11 16.19
CA LEU A 173 53.89 2.88 16.03
C LEU A 173 53.67 3.82 17.22
N ASP A 174 53.12 5.00 16.94
CA ASP A 174 52.73 5.98 17.95
C ASP A 174 51.22 6.24 17.91
N TYR A 175 50.58 6.25 19.08
CA TYR A 175 49.15 6.52 19.20
C TYR A 175 48.87 7.74 20.08
N GLU A 176 47.95 8.59 19.62
CA GLU A 176 47.42 9.67 20.43
C GLU A 176 46.68 9.14 21.66
N LEU A 177 46.80 9.86 22.77
CA LEU A 177 46.01 9.59 23.97
C LEU A 177 44.52 9.74 23.66
N GLY A 178 43.70 8.87 24.22
CA GLY A 178 42.26 8.84 23.93
C GLY A 178 41.87 8.03 22.69
N THR A 179 42.82 7.50 21.91
CA THR A 179 42.51 6.54 20.84
C THR A 179 41.87 5.26 21.42
N ASP A 180 40.77 4.78 20.81
CA ASP A 180 40.12 3.54 21.25
C ASP A 180 40.69 2.28 20.61
N LEU A 181 40.59 1.16 21.35
CA LEU A 181 41.12 -0.12 20.93
C LEU A 181 40.49 -0.63 19.63
N LEU A 182 39.22 -0.32 19.36
CA LEU A 182 38.60 -0.73 18.11
C LEU A 182 39.30 -0.08 16.91
N SER A 183 39.52 1.23 16.98
CA SER A 183 40.18 1.98 15.91
C SER A 183 41.61 1.48 15.66
N VAL A 184 42.32 1.07 16.72
CA VAL A 184 43.65 0.45 16.63
C VAL A 184 43.56 -0.93 15.95
N LEU A 185 42.63 -1.78 16.40
CA LEU A 185 42.47 -3.14 15.90
C LEU A 185 42.01 -3.17 14.42
N GLU A 186 41.04 -2.33 14.06
CA GLU A 186 40.59 -2.15 12.66
C GLU A 186 41.74 -1.65 11.79
N GLY A 187 42.52 -0.67 12.26
CA GLY A 187 43.68 -0.15 11.52
C GLY A 187 44.76 -1.23 11.30
N MET A 188 45.06 -2.04 12.32
CA MET A 188 46.01 -3.15 12.21
C MET A 188 45.52 -4.24 11.24
N ALA A 189 44.24 -4.60 11.30
CA ALA A 189 43.67 -5.57 10.37
C ALA A 189 43.62 -5.04 8.92
N GLU A 190 43.29 -3.76 8.73
CA GLU A 190 43.33 -3.08 7.41
C GLU A 190 44.74 -3.02 6.81
N GLN A 191 45.76 -2.95 7.66
CA GLN A 191 47.18 -3.01 7.28
C GLN A 191 47.68 -4.44 7.05
N GLY A 192 46.85 -5.45 7.31
CA GLY A 192 47.19 -6.86 7.09
C GLY A 192 48.18 -7.43 8.11
N VAL A 193 48.32 -6.80 9.29
CA VAL A 193 49.26 -7.28 10.32
C VAL A 193 48.63 -8.26 11.32
N CYS A 194 47.30 -8.38 11.33
CA CYS A 194 46.57 -9.39 12.10
C CYS A 194 45.18 -9.68 11.53
N ASP A 195 44.65 -10.86 11.83
CA ASP A 195 43.23 -11.18 11.67
C ASP A 195 42.55 -11.23 13.05
N TRP A 196 41.27 -10.86 13.14
CA TRP A 196 40.56 -10.87 14.42
C TRP A 196 39.08 -11.18 14.27
N ARG A 197 38.51 -11.72 15.36
CA ARG A 197 37.08 -12.00 15.50
C ARG A 197 36.67 -12.10 16.97
N PHE A 198 35.37 -12.12 17.23
CA PHE A 198 34.85 -12.50 18.54
C PHE A 198 34.30 -13.92 18.55
N GLU A 199 34.53 -14.66 19.62
CA GLU A 199 33.80 -15.88 19.97
C GLU A 199 33.07 -15.62 21.28
N GLY A 200 31.76 -15.38 21.20
CA GLY A 200 30.99 -14.87 22.33
C GLY A 200 31.53 -13.53 22.83
N ARG A 201 32.18 -13.53 24.00
CA ARG A 201 32.79 -12.34 24.63
C ARG A 201 34.31 -12.30 24.56
N THR A 202 34.91 -13.30 23.92
CA THR A 202 36.36 -13.46 23.80
C THR A 202 36.84 -12.88 22.49
N LEU A 203 37.69 -11.86 22.56
CA LEU A 203 38.42 -11.34 21.42
C LEU A 203 39.54 -12.31 21.06
N ARG A 204 39.49 -12.84 19.83
CA ARG A 204 40.53 -13.70 19.27
C ARG A 204 41.26 -12.95 18.17
N VAL A 205 42.59 -12.99 18.20
CA VAL A 205 43.47 -12.31 17.26
C VAL A 205 44.53 -13.30 16.81
N PHE A 206 44.73 -13.39 15.50
CA PHE A 206 45.59 -14.36 14.84
C PHE A 206 46.64 -13.65 14.00
N ALA A 207 47.76 -14.32 13.75
CA ALA A 207 48.65 -13.93 12.67
C ALA A 207 47.87 -13.92 11.33
N PRO A 208 48.12 -12.94 10.45
CA PRO A 208 47.33 -12.74 9.24
C PRO A 208 47.43 -13.94 8.30
N ASP A 209 46.33 -14.24 7.60
CA ASP A 209 46.22 -15.33 6.62
C ASP A 209 46.55 -16.73 7.17
N THR A 210 46.35 -16.96 8.47
CA THR A 210 46.55 -18.27 9.11
C THR A 210 45.22 -18.98 9.41
N VAL A 211 44.68 -18.85 10.62
CA VAL A 211 43.48 -19.58 11.09
C VAL A 211 42.21 -19.08 10.42
N MET A 212 42.16 -17.79 10.09
CA MET A 212 40.98 -17.16 9.50
C MET A 212 40.96 -17.20 7.96
N ALA A 213 42.02 -17.66 7.30
CA ALA A 213 42.12 -17.76 5.84
C ALA A 213 42.30 -19.21 5.36
N ARG A 214 41.31 -20.08 5.62
CA ARG A 214 41.39 -21.49 5.22
C ARG A 214 41.21 -21.62 3.71
N ASP A 215 42.04 -22.43 3.05
CA ASP A 215 41.81 -22.83 1.66
C ASP A 215 40.83 -24.02 1.60
N LEU A 216 39.60 -23.74 1.20
CA LEU A 216 38.54 -24.71 0.92
C LEU A 216 38.21 -24.78 -0.58
N ALA A 217 38.90 -24.01 -1.43
CA ALA A 217 38.72 -23.99 -2.88
C ALA A 217 39.55 -25.07 -3.56
N SER A 218 40.63 -25.51 -2.92
CA SER A 218 41.58 -26.50 -3.44
C SER A 218 41.35 -27.91 -2.84
N GLY A 219 41.86 -28.94 -3.53
CA GLY A 219 41.88 -30.33 -3.02
C GLY A 219 40.79 -31.25 -3.59
N PRO A 220 40.67 -32.49 -3.08
CA PRO A 220 39.79 -33.52 -3.64
C PRO A 220 38.29 -33.31 -3.35
N ALA A 221 37.94 -32.45 -2.39
CA ALA A 221 36.57 -32.15 -2.00
C ALA A 221 36.41 -30.65 -1.66
N PRO A 222 36.52 -29.76 -2.66
CA PRO A 222 36.41 -28.33 -2.42
C PRO A 222 34.97 -27.93 -2.07
N VAL A 223 34.85 -26.89 -1.26
CA VAL A 223 33.57 -26.21 -1.02
C VAL A 223 33.24 -25.41 -2.28
N ASP A 224 32.39 -26.00 -3.12
CA ASP A 224 31.97 -25.45 -4.40
C ASP A 224 30.55 -24.86 -4.34
N LEU A 225 30.37 -23.57 -4.58
CA LEU A 225 29.04 -22.95 -4.67
C LEU A 225 28.66 -22.80 -6.15
N ARG A 226 27.51 -23.36 -6.55
CA ARG A 226 27.09 -23.37 -7.96
C ARG A 226 25.77 -22.63 -8.19
N LEU A 227 25.68 -21.94 -9.34
CA LEU A 227 24.44 -21.33 -9.83
C LEU A 227 23.35 -22.40 -9.97
N GLY A 228 22.15 -22.11 -9.46
CA GLY A 228 20.99 -23.00 -9.52
C GLY A 228 21.01 -24.17 -8.52
N ARG A 229 22.11 -24.39 -7.77
CA ARG A 229 22.16 -25.35 -6.65
C ARG A 229 22.24 -24.63 -5.31
N ASP A 230 23.29 -23.83 -5.13
CA ASP A 230 23.57 -23.12 -3.89
C ASP A 230 23.26 -21.62 -4.03
N ILE A 231 23.37 -21.10 -5.26
CA ILE A 231 23.27 -19.67 -5.58
C ILE A 231 21.99 -19.39 -6.37
N THR A 232 21.17 -18.44 -5.89
CA THR A 232 19.92 -17.99 -6.52
C THR A 232 20.11 -16.78 -7.43
N GLU A 233 20.99 -15.87 -7.04
CA GLU A 233 21.28 -14.61 -7.72
C GLU A 233 22.78 -14.34 -7.69
N ALA A 234 23.33 -13.71 -8.72
CA ALA A 234 24.78 -13.49 -8.85
C ALA A 234 25.15 -12.07 -9.34
N PRO A 235 24.71 -11.00 -8.67
CA PRO A 235 25.12 -9.64 -9.03
C PRO A 235 26.63 -9.42 -8.83
N THR A 236 27.21 -8.57 -9.67
CA THR A 236 28.63 -8.22 -9.63
C THR A 236 28.76 -6.73 -9.89
N ASP A 237 29.49 -6.03 -9.02
CA ASP A 237 29.84 -4.62 -9.16
C ASP A 237 31.36 -4.53 -9.37
N ALA A 238 31.83 -3.53 -10.11
CA ALA A 238 33.25 -3.29 -10.35
C ALA A 238 33.54 -1.78 -10.29
N SER A 239 34.70 -1.41 -9.76
CA SER A 239 35.11 0.00 -9.60
C SER A 239 36.62 0.17 -9.76
N LEU A 240 36.99 1.28 -10.40
CA LEU A 240 38.37 1.76 -10.56
C LEU A 240 38.70 2.92 -9.60
N GLU A 241 37.76 3.36 -8.75
CA GLU A 241 37.92 4.57 -7.91
C GLU A 241 39.10 4.47 -6.92
N ASP A 242 39.40 3.27 -6.44
CA ASP A 242 40.52 3.00 -5.53
C ASP A 242 41.81 2.57 -6.25
N LEU A 243 41.87 2.64 -7.59
CA LEU A 243 43.07 2.25 -8.33
C LEU A 243 44.19 3.27 -8.06
N VAL A 244 45.33 2.78 -7.55
CA VAL A 244 46.48 3.61 -7.17
C VAL A 244 47.71 3.09 -7.89
N SER A 245 48.32 3.96 -8.69
CA SER A 245 49.55 3.64 -9.42
C SER A 245 50.81 4.15 -8.74
N HIS A 246 50.72 5.21 -7.93
CA HIS A 246 51.81 5.71 -7.09
C HIS A 246 51.30 6.09 -5.71
N LEU A 247 51.94 5.59 -4.65
CA LEU A 247 51.61 5.92 -3.27
C LEU A 247 52.78 6.70 -2.63
N PHE A 248 52.48 7.88 -2.10
CA PHE A 248 53.44 8.66 -1.33
C PHE A 248 53.23 8.42 0.16
N VAL A 249 54.25 7.93 0.85
CA VAL A 249 54.26 7.66 2.30
C VAL A 249 55.08 8.72 3.02
N ALA A 250 54.45 9.44 3.95
CA ALA A 250 55.09 10.39 4.85
C ALA A 250 55.14 9.83 6.27
N GLY A 251 56.34 9.83 6.85
CA GLY A 251 56.60 9.43 8.24
C GLY A 251 57.12 10.58 9.11
N ASP A 252 57.70 10.25 10.25
CA ASP A 252 58.24 11.23 11.20
C ASP A 252 59.64 11.72 10.80
N GLU A 253 60.13 12.79 11.46
CA GLU A 253 61.46 13.38 11.22
C GLU A 253 61.75 13.75 9.75
N GLY A 254 60.70 13.95 8.94
CA GLY A 254 60.81 14.26 7.52
C GLY A 254 61.03 13.05 6.62
N PHE A 255 60.83 11.82 7.12
CA PHE A 255 60.86 10.59 6.33
C PHE A 255 59.80 10.64 5.22
N ARG A 256 60.23 10.32 3.98
CA ARG A 256 59.40 10.34 2.78
C ARG A 256 59.79 9.17 1.89
N LEU A 257 58.81 8.39 1.46
CA LEU A 257 59.00 7.29 0.54
C LEU A 257 57.88 7.29 -0.50
N GLU A 258 58.24 7.30 -1.78
CA GLU A 258 57.30 7.05 -2.86
C GLU A 258 57.43 5.59 -3.30
N VAL A 259 56.30 4.91 -3.49
CA VAL A 259 56.25 3.52 -3.92
C VAL A 259 55.33 3.41 -5.14
N ASP A 260 55.85 2.87 -6.24
CA ASP A 260 55.09 2.63 -7.47
C ASP A 260 54.38 1.26 -7.45
N ASN A 261 53.26 1.19 -8.17
CA ASN A 261 52.51 -0.04 -8.42
C ASN A 261 52.73 -0.50 -9.86
N PRO A 262 53.75 -1.32 -10.15
CA PRO A 262 54.07 -1.71 -11.52
C PRO A 262 52.96 -2.54 -12.20
N GLY A 263 52.02 -3.09 -11.42
CA GLY A 263 50.89 -3.85 -11.92
C GLY A 263 49.63 -3.04 -12.22
N ALA A 264 49.58 -1.76 -11.83
CA ALA A 264 48.40 -0.92 -12.04
C ALA A 264 48.22 -0.58 -13.52
N GLN A 265 47.01 -0.81 -14.04
CA GLN A 265 46.65 -0.31 -15.37
C GLN A 265 46.50 1.21 -15.29
N MET A 266 47.23 1.94 -16.15
CA MET A 266 47.26 3.41 -16.17
C MET A 266 46.66 3.96 -17.48
N PRO A 267 45.41 3.64 -17.86
CA PRO A 267 44.84 4.10 -19.13
C PRO A 267 44.70 5.63 -19.21
N TRP A 268 44.60 6.31 -18.06
CA TRP A 268 44.60 7.78 -17.94
C TRP A 268 45.91 8.35 -17.38
N GLY A 269 46.98 7.56 -17.36
CA GLY A 269 48.26 7.95 -16.76
C GLY A 269 48.32 7.72 -15.25
N ARG A 270 49.21 8.46 -14.58
CA ARG A 270 49.56 8.26 -13.16
C ARG A 270 48.41 8.70 -12.23
N TRP A 271 47.96 7.79 -11.37
CA TRP A 271 46.98 8.02 -10.31
C TRP A 271 47.63 7.86 -8.94
N GLU A 272 47.56 8.90 -8.14
CA GLU A 272 48.33 9.05 -6.92
C GLU A 272 47.44 8.93 -5.68
N ASP A 273 48.00 8.33 -4.62
CA ASP A 273 47.44 8.37 -3.28
C ASP A 273 48.52 8.75 -2.25
N TYR A 274 48.11 9.14 -1.05
CA TYR A 274 48.98 9.69 -0.01
C TYR A 274 48.66 9.09 1.36
N LEU A 275 49.68 8.49 2.00
CA LEU A 275 49.61 7.89 3.32
C LEU A 275 50.50 8.66 4.30
N THR A 276 49.95 9.14 5.42
CA THR A 276 50.74 9.69 6.53
C THR A 276 50.61 8.80 7.75
N GLN A 277 51.74 8.40 8.33
CA GLN A 277 51.77 7.53 9.50
C GLN A 277 52.86 7.99 10.48
N GLY A 278 52.45 8.37 11.69
CA GLY A 278 53.39 8.67 12.78
C GLY A 278 54.08 7.41 13.32
N GLY A 279 55.33 7.54 13.77
CA GLY A 279 56.19 6.46 14.26
C GLY A 279 56.96 5.71 13.17
N VAL A 280 56.73 6.00 11.88
CA VAL A 280 57.45 5.38 10.77
C VAL A 280 58.70 6.18 10.45
N SER A 281 59.86 5.62 10.80
CA SER A 281 61.18 6.23 10.58
C SER A 281 62.11 5.39 9.69
N ASP A 282 61.70 4.16 9.32
CA ASP A 282 62.46 3.25 8.47
C ASP A 282 61.70 2.84 7.20
N GLU A 283 62.48 2.60 6.14
CA GLU A 283 61.98 2.25 4.82
C GLU A 283 61.32 0.87 4.76
N GLY A 284 61.74 -0.08 5.60
CA GLY A 284 61.18 -1.43 5.63
C GLY A 284 59.72 -1.41 6.09
N THR A 285 59.45 -0.71 7.20
CA THR A 285 58.09 -0.50 7.72
C THR A 285 57.23 0.30 6.75
N ALA A 286 57.78 1.36 6.13
CA ALA A 286 57.07 2.16 5.15
C ALA A 286 56.67 1.36 3.90
N ARG A 287 57.56 0.50 3.38
CA ARG A 287 57.25 -0.40 2.26
C ARG A 287 56.24 -1.48 2.64
N LEU A 288 56.31 -2.00 3.86
CA LEU A 288 55.33 -2.97 4.37
C LEU A 288 53.92 -2.35 4.42
N LEU A 289 53.81 -1.12 4.96
CA LEU A 289 52.54 -0.37 5.01
C LEU A 289 52.04 0.03 3.62
N ALA A 290 52.94 0.43 2.72
CA ALA A 290 52.61 0.74 1.33
C ALA A 290 52.12 -0.48 0.55
N GLY A 291 52.72 -1.65 0.77
CA GLY A 291 52.40 -2.88 0.03
C GLY A 291 50.92 -3.28 0.14
N ALA A 292 50.31 -3.16 1.32
CA ALA A 292 48.90 -3.47 1.54
C ALA A 292 47.94 -2.47 0.86
N ALA A 293 48.33 -1.20 0.74
CA ALA A 293 47.56 -0.19 0.01
C ALA A 293 47.68 -0.39 -1.51
N LEU A 294 48.89 -0.65 -2.01
CA LEU A 294 49.17 -0.87 -3.44
C LEU A 294 48.52 -2.15 -3.98
N GLN A 295 48.51 -3.25 -3.21
CA GLN A 295 47.81 -4.47 -3.63
C GLN A 295 46.29 -4.27 -3.75
N ARG A 296 45.69 -3.39 -2.93
CA ARG A 296 44.27 -3.05 -3.01
C ARG A 296 43.95 -2.19 -4.24
N GLY A 297 44.84 -1.26 -4.60
CA GLY A 297 44.68 -0.36 -5.74
C GLY A 297 45.33 -0.85 -7.04
N ALA A 298 45.80 -2.10 -7.14
CA ALA A 298 46.54 -2.57 -8.32
C ALA A 298 45.68 -2.90 -9.55
N ARG A 299 44.38 -3.07 -9.37
CA ARG A 299 43.46 -3.49 -10.44
C ARG A 299 42.06 -2.99 -10.14
N GLU A 300 41.21 -3.02 -11.15
CA GLU A 300 39.78 -2.90 -10.97
C GLU A 300 39.35 -3.82 -9.83
N ARG A 301 38.77 -3.22 -8.80
CA ARG A 301 38.19 -3.96 -7.70
C ARG A 301 36.87 -4.53 -8.22
N VAL A 302 36.50 -5.71 -7.75
CA VAL A 302 35.26 -6.38 -8.17
C VAL A 302 34.61 -7.00 -6.94
N GLN A 303 33.42 -6.52 -6.59
CA GLN A 303 32.59 -7.08 -5.53
C GLN A 303 31.64 -8.09 -6.16
N ILE A 304 31.75 -9.32 -5.68
CA ILE A 304 31.01 -10.45 -6.22
C ILE A 304 29.98 -10.85 -5.17
N THR A 305 28.69 -10.59 -5.43
CA THR A 305 27.63 -10.94 -4.48
C THR A 305 26.88 -12.17 -4.96
N ARG A 306 26.67 -13.16 -4.08
CA ARG A 306 25.99 -14.43 -4.40
C ARG A 306 24.83 -14.66 -3.44
N GLY A 307 23.61 -14.57 -3.92
CA GLY A 307 22.40 -14.87 -3.16
C GLY A 307 22.33 -16.36 -2.85
N LEU A 308 22.01 -16.72 -1.61
CA LEU A 308 21.97 -18.08 -1.10
C LEU A 308 20.54 -18.51 -0.77
N MET A 309 20.30 -19.81 -0.94
CA MET A 309 19.12 -20.49 -0.38
C MET A 309 19.55 -21.60 0.59
N PRO A 310 19.84 -21.26 1.87
CA PRO A 310 20.44 -22.20 2.83
C PRO A 310 19.64 -23.49 3.06
N ARG A 311 18.31 -23.49 2.83
CA ARG A 311 17.47 -24.68 2.96
C ARG A 311 17.78 -25.81 1.99
N VAL A 312 18.35 -25.48 0.82
CA VAL A 312 18.64 -26.45 -0.25
C VAL A 312 20.13 -26.45 -0.65
N ALA A 313 20.91 -25.50 -0.12
CA ALA A 313 22.33 -25.44 -0.35
C ALA A 313 23.04 -26.70 0.18
N ARG A 314 24.00 -27.19 -0.59
CA ARG A 314 24.85 -28.33 -0.19
C ARG A 314 25.80 -27.93 0.95
N TRP A 315 26.33 -26.72 0.85
CA TRP A 315 27.31 -26.16 1.79
C TRP A 315 26.66 -25.04 2.59
N LEU A 316 26.76 -25.11 3.92
CA LEU A 316 26.08 -24.22 4.83
C LEU A 316 27.04 -23.19 5.46
N PRO A 317 26.59 -21.93 5.62
CA PRO A 317 27.28 -20.91 6.39
C PRO A 317 27.62 -21.37 7.82
N TRP A 318 28.80 -21.00 8.30
CA TRP A 318 29.36 -21.30 9.63
C TRP A 318 29.64 -22.77 9.95
N ARG A 319 29.03 -23.70 9.21
CA ARG A 319 29.35 -25.13 9.28
C ARG A 319 30.47 -25.50 8.31
N ASP A 320 30.25 -25.22 7.02
CA ASP A 320 31.15 -25.64 5.94
C ASP A 320 32.13 -24.53 5.54
N TYR A 321 31.68 -23.27 5.57
CA TYR A 321 32.49 -22.10 5.27
C TYR A 321 32.13 -20.91 6.15
N ARG A 322 33.06 -19.97 6.34
CA ARG A 322 32.91 -18.76 7.15
C ARG A 322 33.67 -17.58 6.53
N PRO A 323 33.37 -16.32 6.92
CA PRO A 323 34.14 -15.16 6.48
C PRO A 323 35.65 -15.39 6.66
N GLY A 324 36.41 -15.09 5.61
CA GLY A 324 37.85 -15.31 5.51
C GLY A 324 38.27 -16.52 4.68
N ASP A 325 37.44 -17.56 4.58
CA ASP A 325 37.76 -18.75 3.81
C ASP A 325 37.87 -18.46 2.30
N LEU A 326 38.76 -19.18 1.61
CA LEU A 326 38.78 -19.26 0.15
C LEU A 326 37.87 -20.42 -0.28
N ILE A 327 36.88 -20.14 -1.13
CA ILE A 327 35.92 -21.13 -1.63
C ILE A 327 35.88 -21.11 -3.16
N LEU A 328 35.39 -22.20 -3.77
CA LEU A 328 35.25 -22.29 -5.21
C LEU A 328 33.84 -21.79 -5.61
N ALA A 329 33.75 -20.65 -6.28
CA ALA A 329 32.46 -20.04 -6.66
C ALA A 329 32.56 -19.34 -8.03
N PRO A 330 31.42 -19.14 -8.75
CA PRO A 330 31.41 -18.45 -10.03
C PRO A 330 31.84 -16.99 -9.86
N ASP A 331 32.83 -16.55 -10.63
CA ASP A 331 33.30 -15.17 -10.71
C ASP A 331 32.32 -14.26 -11.50
N GLY A 332 32.72 -13.01 -11.77
CA GLY A 332 31.89 -12.04 -12.50
C GLY A 332 31.50 -12.47 -13.92
N GLU A 333 32.25 -13.39 -14.52
CA GLU A 333 32.00 -13.94 -15.85
C GLU A 333 31.30 -15.32 -15.79
N GLY A 334 31.09 -15.86 -14.59
CA GLY A 334 30.47 -17.15 -14.36
C GLY A 334 31.44 -18.34 -14.36
N HIS A 335 32.74 -18.11 -14.48
CA HIS A 335 33.76 -19.16 -14.39
C HIS A 335 33.98 -19.53 -12.91
N MET A 336 34.17 -20.83 -12.62
CA MET A 336 34.48 -21.25 -11.26
C MET A 336 35.90 -20.81 -10.89
N ALA A 337 36.01 -19.94 -9.89
CA ALA A 337 37.27 -19.38 -9.41
C ALA A 337 37.40 -19.54 -7.89
N SER A 338 38.63 -19.53 -7.40
CA SER A 338 38.92 -19.45 -5.97
C SER A 338 38.70 -18.02 -5.49
N LEU A 339 37.63 -17.81 -4.73
CA LEU A 339 37.21 -16.48 -4.27
C LEU A 339 37.23 -16.42 -2.74
N ARG A 340 37.70 -15.30 -2.19
CA ARG A 340 37.74 -15.11 -0.72
C ARG A 340 36.38 -14.64 -0.22
N LEU A 341 35.83 -15.32 0.77
CA LEU A 341 34.57 -14.92 1.40
C LEU A 341 34.80 -13.71 2.32
N ARG A 342 34.24 -12.56 1.98
CA ARG A 342 34.39 -11.30 2.73
C ARG A 342 33.28 -11.05 3.73
N GLN A 343 32.05 -11.45 3.43
CA GLN A 343 30.92 -11.29 4.34
C GLN A 343 29.88 -12.37 4.09
N ILE A 344 29.26 -12.83 5.17
CA ILE A 344 28.01 -13.58 5.13
C ILE A 344 26.90 -12.67 5.63
N THR A 345 25.80 -12.60 4.88
CA THR A 345 24.56 -11.97 5.34
C THR A 345 23.47 -13.04 5.38
N LEU A 346 22.82 -13.21 6.53
CA LEU A 346 21.66 -14.09 6.68
C LEU A 346 20.45 -13.25 7.06
N SER A 347 19.32 -13.53 6.43
CA SER A 347 18.07 -12.83 6.66
C SER A 347 16.95 -13.81 6.94
N ARG A 348 16.01 -13.38 7.78
CA ARG A 348 14.73 -14.05 8.01
C ARG A 348 13.62 -13.03 7.83
N ASP A 349 12.64 -13.37 7.00
CA ASP A 349 11.44 -12.57 6.78
C ASP A 349 10.28 -12.95 7.71
N GLN A 350 9.13 -12.27 7.55
CA GLN A 350 7.91 -12.50 8.34
C GLN A 350 7.31 -13.90 8.12
N ASP A 351 7.57 -14.51 6.95
CA ASP A 351 7.12 -15.86 6.61
C ASP A 351 8.01 -16.95 7.23
N GLY A 352 9.11 -16.54 7.88
CA GLY A 352 10.06 -17.42 8.55
C GLY A 352 11.03 -18.12 7.60
N ALA A 353 11.12 -17.67 6.34
CA ALA A 353 12.09 -18.18 5.39
C ALA A 353 13.48 -17.59 5.68
N VAL A 354 14.49 -18.45 5.76
CA VAL A 354 15.89 -18.02 5.89
C VAL A 354 16.52 -17.94 4.51
N THR A 355 16.96 -16.74 4.15
CA THR A 355 17.70 -16.43 2.93
C THR A 355 19.04 -15.82 3.31
N GLY A 356 19.90 -15.54 2.33
CA GLY A 356 21.15 -14.85 2.62
C GLY A 356 21.90 -14.47 1.36
N ASN A 357 23.06 -13.85 1.54
CA ASN A 357 24.01 -13.64 0.48
C ASN A 357 25.45 -13.76 1.01
N LEU A 358 26.36 -13.98 0.08
CA LEU A 358 27.79 -13.94 0.30
C LEU A 358 28.38 -12.80 -0.52
N VAL A 359 29.30 -12.05 0.10
CA VAL A 359 30.15 -11.10 -0.60
C VAL A 359 31.52 -11.74 -0.76
N LEU A 360 31.99 -11.86 -1.99
CA LEU A 360 33.22 -12.55 -2.38
C LEU A 360 34.22 -11.56 -3.00
N ASN A 361 35.51 -11.82 -2.77
CA ASN A 361 36.68 -11.03 -3.12
C ASN A 361 36.75 -9.63 -2.50
N ASP A 362 35.73 -8.80 -2.72
CA ASP A 362 35.76 -7.39 -2.36
C ASP A 362 34.44 -6.86 -1.79
N ARG A 363 34.50 -5.81 -0.97
CA ARG A 363 33.37 -5.14 -0.30
C ARG A 363 33.52 -3.61 -0.46
N PHE A 364 32.82 -3.04 -1.44
CA PHE A 364 32.89 -1.62 -1.81
C PHE A 364 32.21 -0.69 -0.81
N LEU A 365 30.93 -0.95 -0.52
CA LEU A 365 30.01 0.11 -0.07
C LEU A 365 30.26 0.63 1.36
N GLU A 366 30.89 -0.17 2.23
CA GLU A 366 30.95 0.13 3.67
C GLU A 366 32.32 0.61 4.16
N ALA A 367 33.39 0.31 3.42
CA ALA A 367 34.75 0.78 3.70
C ALA A 367 34.95 2.24 3.26
N GLU A 368 34.35 2.65 2.13
CA GLU A 368 34.39 4.02 1.62
C GLU A 368 33.63 5.01 2.52
N ILE A 369 32.43 4.64 2.99
CA ILE A 369 31.66 5.46 3.96
C ILE A 369 32.44 5.64 5.28
N ARG A 370 33.26 4.66 5.66
CA ARG A 370 34.14 4.74 6.84
C ARG A 370 35.40 5.56 6.60
N ARG A 371 36.05 5.43 5.44
CA ARG A 371 37.17 6.28 5.03
C ARG A 371 36.75 7.75 5.01
N ALA A 372 35.62 8.06 4.38
CA ALA A 372 35.07 9.41 4.34
C ALA A 372 34.78 9.97 5.74
N ARG A 373 34.28 9.15 6.68
CA ARG A 373 34.00 9.56 8.07
C ARG A 373 35.26 9.70 8.94
N ARG A 374 36.36 8.99 8.64
CA ARG A 374 37.64 9.11 9.37
C ARG A 374 38.41 10.36 8.95
N THR A 375 38.39 10.73 7.67
CA THR A 375 39.12 11.91 7.16
C THR A 375 38.56 13.22 7.73
N THR A 376 37.26 13.29 8.01
CA THR A 376 36.63 14.47 8.64
C THR A 376 36.93 14.61 10.14
N ALA A 377 37.38 13.54 10.82
CA ALA A 377 37.60 13.55 12.28
C ALA A 377 39.01 14.01 12.69
N LEU A 378 39.98 14.08 11.77
CA LEU A 378 41.40 14.37 12.05
C LEU A 378 41.83 15.82 11.75
N THR A 379 40.91 16.70 11.36
CA THR A 379 41.23 18.09 10.96
C THR A 379 40.79 19.16 11.97
N GLY A 380 40.75 18.83 13.27
CA GLY A 380 40.36 19.77 14.34
C GLY A 380 41.26 19.73 15.57
N GLY A 381 42.34 20.53 15.61
CA GLY A 381 43.14 20.76 16.82
C GLY A 381 44.19 21.85 16.65
N SER A 382 44.17 22.88 17.50
CA SER A 382 44.84 24.18 17.34
C SER A 382 46.10 24.37 18.22
N VAL A 383 47.12 25.04 17.65
CA VAL A 383 48.13 26.02 18.16
C VAL A 383 48.54 26.07 19.66
N GLY A 384 49.86 26.12 19.95
CA GLY A 384 50.40 27.00 21.03
C GLY A 384 51.72 26.64 21.78
N ASN A 385 52.84 27.26 21.35
CA ASN A 385 53.97 27.88 22.10
C ASN A 385 54.77 27.18 23.25
N GLY A 386 56.12 27.24 23.14
CA GLY A 386 56.95 28.06 24.07
C GLY A 386 58.29 27.52 24.65
N GLY A 387 59.44 28.03 24.15
CA GLY A 387 60.72 28.39 24.84
C GLY A 387 61.59 27.29 25.50
N SER A 388 62.92 27.40 25.72
CA SER A 388 64.02 28.32 25.41
C SER A 388 65.35 27.67 25.86
N GLY A 389 66.50 27.95 25.25
CA GLY A 389 67.82 27.59 25.80
C GLY A 389 69.01 27.99 24.90
N ALA A 390 69.79 28.98 25.33
CA ALA A 390 70.78 29.72 24.55
C ALA A 390 72.24 29.28 24.78
N GLN A 391 73.15 29.51 23.81
CA GLN A 391 74.51 30.08 23.99
C GLN A 391 75.29 30.25 22.63
N PRO A 392 76.40 31.03 22.53
CA PRO A 392 76.49 32.48 22.26
C PRO A 392 77.25 32.88 20.96
N ALA A 393 77.26 34.18 20.65
CA ALA A 393 77.64 34.82 19.37
C ALA A 393 79.14 35.16 19.15
N PRO A 394 79.51 35.53 17.89
CA PRO A 394 80.46 36.61 17.63
C PRO A 394 79.93 37.70 16.67
N GLU A 395 80.70 38.78 16.54
CA GLU A 395 80.40 40.19 16.21
C GLU A 395 79.51 40.54 15.01
N GLY A 396 78.77 41.64 15.17
CA GLY A 396 77.45 41.88 14.58
C GLY A 396 77.40 42.46 13.15
N PRO A 397 76.46 41.98 12.31
CA PRO A 397 76.13 42.59 11.03
C PRO A 397 75.21 43.82 11.21
N ASP A 398 75.22 44.74 10.24
CA ASP A 398 74.30 45.88 10.14
C ASP A 398 72.86 45.45 10.48
N THR A 399 72.26 45.99 11.55
CA THR A 399 70.96 45.55 12.07
C THR A 399 69.78 46.39 11.55
N ARG A 400 70.05 47.35 10.66
CA ARG A 400 69.01 48.28 10.15
C ARG A 400 68.03 47.54 9.23
N ARG A 401 66.75 47.87 9.36
CA ARG A 401 65.66 47.26 8.60
C ARG A 401 65.04 48.28 7.65
N PRO A 402 64.64 47.92 6.42
CA PRO A 402 63.87 48.81 5.55
C PRO A 402 62.53 49.21 6.18
N VAL A 403 61.98 50.38 5.82
CA VAL A 403 60.61 50.77 6.23
C VAL A 403 59.55 49.90 5.53
N ALA A 404 58.31 49.95 6.03
CA ALA A 404 57.18 49.27 5.40
C ALA A 404 56.85 49.91 4.03
N PRO A 405 56.73 49.11 2.95
CA PRO A 405 56.21 49.57 1.66
C PRO A 405 54.84 50.24 1.82
N GLN A 406 54.63 51.36 1.13
CA GLN A 406 53.40 52.14 1.17
C GLN A 406 52.64 52.07 -0.17
N GLY A 407 51.34 52.35 -0.13
CA GLY A 407 50.50 52.45 -1.33
C GLY A 407 50.31 51.11 -2.04
N LEU A 408 50.16 50.01 -1.29
CA LEU A 408 49.76 48.73 -1.86
C LEU A 408 48.37 48.89 -2.48
N ALA A 409 48.24 48.61 -3.77
CA ALA A 409 46.97 48.55 -4.47
C ALA A 409 46.82 47.18 -5.14
N VAL A 410 45.62 46.62 -5.11
CA VAL A 410 45.31 45.31 -5.70
C VAL A 410 44.13 45.46 -6.63
N HIS A 411 44.30 45.10 -7.91
CA HIS A 411 43.20 44.89 -8.84
C HIS A 411 43.04 43.40 -9.11
N SER A 412 41.82 42.97 -9.41
CA SER A 412 41.54 41.59 -9.76
C SER A 412 40.83 41.49 -11.10
N ASP A 413 41.22 40.48 -11.88
CA ASP A 413 40.56 40.04 -13.11
C ASP A 413 40.38 38.51 -13.05
N ALA A 414 39.55 37.98 -13.95
CA ALA A 414 39.38 36.55 -14.16
C ALA A 414 39.62 36.22 -15.63
N TYR A 415 40.18 35.04 -15.90
CA TYR A 415 40.32 34.52 -17.26
C TYR A 415 40.14 33.01 -17.27
N LEU A 416 39.77 32.47 -18.43
CA LEU A 416 39.71 31.04 -18.66
C LEU A 416 41.08 30.54 -19.12
N ASP A 417 41.61 29.51 -18.47
CA ASP A 417 42.82 28.84 -18.94
C ASP A 417 42.54 27.92 -20.16
N ALA A 418 43.60 27.29 -20.68
CA ALA A 418 43.50 26.43 -21.86
C ALA A 418 42.59 25.21 -21.67
N ASP A 419 42.33 24.81 -20.42
CA ASP A 419 41.47 23.69 -20.07
C ASP A 419 40.03 24.15 -19.75
N GLY A 420 39.72 25.44 -19.90
CA GLY A 420 38.41 26.03 -19.63
C GLY A 420 38.10 26.22 -18.15
N ALA A 421 39.10 26.24 -17.27
CA ALA A 421 38.91 26.56 -15.85
C ALA A 421 39.09 28.07 -15.58
N ALA A 422 38.19 28.64 -14.79
CA ALA A 422 38.27 30.03 -14.37
C ALA A 422 39.41 30.24 -13.37
N GLN A 423 40.38 31.07 -13.75
CA GLN A 423 41.53 31.44 -12.93
C GLN A 423 41.45 32.92 -12.53
N GLY A 424 41.67 33.16 -11.24
CA GLY A 424 41.73 34.49 -10.67
C GLY A 424 43.12 35.08 -10.84
N TYR A 425 43.17 36.32 -11.29
CA TYR A 425 44.36 37.14 -11.38
C TYR A 425 44.27 38.26 -10.35
N ALA A 426 45.37 38.50 -9.63
CA ALA A 426 45.54 39.67 -8.77
C ALA A 426 46.79 40.44 -9.19
N GLY A 427 46.62 41.65 -9.69
CA GLY A 427 47.74 42.56 -9.97
C GLY A 427 47.98 43.49 -8.79
N LEU A 428 49.18 43.40 -8.20
CA LEU A 428 49.59 44.16 -7.04
C LEU A 428 50.62 45.22 -7.43
N THR A 429 50.48 46.43 -6.91
CA THR A 429 51.47 47.51 -7.05
C THR A 429 51.75 48.19 -5.71
N TRP A 430 52.98 48.64 -5.48
CA TRP A 430 53.37 49.41 -4.29
C TRP A 430 54.46 50.45 -4.61
N SER A 431 54.81 51.28 -3.63
CA SER A 431 55.88 52.29 -3.76
C SER A 431 57.25 51.72 -3.37
N PRO A 432 58.35 52.14 -4.02
CA PRO A 432 59.69 51.67 -3.70
C PRO A 432 60.15 52.12 -2.30
N VAL A 433 60.98 51.29 -1.66
CA VAL A 433 61.52 51.53 -0.32
C VAL A 433 63.03 51.71 -0.39
N ASP A 434 63.50 52.93 -0.12
CA ASP A 434 64.94 53.29 -0.14
C ASP A 434 65.45 53.77 1.24
N THR A 435 64.61 53.66 2.27
CA THR A 435 64.89 54.16 3.63
C THR A 435 64.73 53.08 4.69
N ALA A 436 65.58 53.15 5.72
CA ALA A 436 65.53 52.31 6.91
C ALA A 436 64.60 52.88 7.97
N THR A 437 64.18 52.05 8.93
CA THR A 437 63.28 52.43 10.04
C THR A 437 63.84 53.51 10.96
N ASP A 438 65.14 53.78 10.92
CA ASP A 438 65.82 54.86 11.65
C ASP A 438 65.96 56.17 10.83
N GLY A 439 65.42 56.20 9.60
CA GLY A 439 65.46 57.35 8.69
C GLY A 439 66.71 57.42 7.81
N GLY A 440 67.67 56.48 7.93
CA GLY A 440 68.85 56.41 7.05
C GLY A 440 68.55 55.78 5.68
N ALA A 441 69.39 56.05 4.68
CA ALA A 441 69.29 55.37 3.38
C ALA A 441 69.65 53.88 3.51
N ILE A 442 68.93 52.99 2.81
CA ILE A 442 69.19 51.54 2.80
C ILE A 442 69.02 50.95 1.41
N ASP A 443 69.91 50.02 1.06
CA ASP A 443 69.78 49.25 -0.18
C ASP A 443 68.75 48.12 0.04
N THR A 444 67.59 48.25 -0.60
CA THR A 444 66.56 47.19 -0.62
C THR A 444 66.93 46.16 -1.67
N GLY A 445 66.92 44.88 -1.30
CA GLY A 445 67.22 43.77 -2.20
C GLY A 445 65.97 43.23 -2.87
N ALA A 446 64.91 43.01 -2.10
CA ALA A 446 63.66 42.43 -2.62
C ALA A 446 62.45 42.81 -1.76
N TYR A 447 61.27 42.70 -2.35
CA TYR A 447 59.97 42.76 -1.68
C TYR A 447 59.40 41.35 -1.53
N GLN A 448 58.98 41.00 -0.33
CA GLN A 448 58.26 39.75 -0.08
C GLN A 448 56.77 40.01 -0.01
N VAL A 449 56.03 39.40 -0.94
CA VAL A 449 54.57 39.48 -1.01
C VAL A 449 53.97 38.27 -0.31
N TYR A 450 53.04 38.52 0.61
CA TYR A 450 52.30 37.51 1.33
C TYR A 450 50.83 37.60 0.98
N GLY A 451 50.18 36.45 0.91
CA GLY A 451 48.75 36.36 0.70
C GLY A 451 48.12 35.20 1.45
N ARG A 452 46.82 35.31 1.67
CA ARG A 452 45.96 34.24 2.20
C ARG A 452 44.52 34.51 1.82
N ARG A 453 43.67 33.49 1.92
CA ARG A 453 42.21 33.68 1.97
C ARG A 453 41.84 34.54 3.18
N ASN A 454 40.91 35.47 3.01
CA ASN A 454 40.46 36.40 4.05
C ASN A 454 39.47 35.74 5.03
N VAL A 455 39.86 34.61 5.61
CA VAL A 455 39.04 33.84 6.57
C VAL A 455 39.80 33.75 7.90
N THR A 456 39.08 33.91 9.02
CA THR A 456 39.66 33.89 10.36
C THR A 456 40.42 32.58 10.63
N GLY A 457 41.64 32.67 11.15
CA GLY A 457 42.52 31.52 11.46
C GLY A 457 43.44 31.06 10.32
N GLN A 458 43.30 31.58 9.10
CA GLN A 458 44.16 31.20 7.97
C GLN A 458 45.58 31.77 8.10
N VAL A 459 46.59 30.95 7.80
CA VAL A 459 48.00 31.31 7.92
C VAL A 459 48.44 32.13 6.71
N TRP A 460 49.19 33.21 6.96
CA TRP A 460 49.83 33.99 5.90
C TRP A 460 50.94 33.19 5.22
N ARG A 461 50.89 33.04 3.90
CA ARG A 461 51.94 32.38 3.12
C ARG A 461 52.67 33.42 2.27
N ARG A 462 53.98 33.26 2.13
CA ARG A 462 54.75 34.05 1.15
C ARG A 462 54.43 33.51 -0.23
N LEU A 463 53.89 34.34 -1.11
CA LEU A 463 53.51 33.96 -2.46
C LEU A 463 54.68 34.13 -3.43
N VAL A 464 55.37 35.26 -3.35
CA VAL A 464 56.48 35.58 -4.24
C VAL A 464 57.46 36.55 -3.57
N SER A 465 58.69 36.57 -4.08
CA SER A 465 59.68 37.61 -3.79
C SER A 465 59.97 38.33 -5.10
N VAL A 466 59.90 39.66 -5.09
CA VAL A 466 60.11 40.53 -6.25
C VAL A 466 61.39 41.31 -6.01
N ASP A 467 62.35 41.23 -6.92
CA ASP A 467 63.63 41.92 -6.77
C ASP A 467 63.45 43.44 -6.91
N HIS A 468 64.18 44.21 -6.12
CA HIS A 468 64.23 45.66 -6.29
C HIS A 468 64.93 46.01 -7.63
N PRO A 469 64.48 47.02 -8.39
CA PRO A 469 63.50 48.06 -8.05
C PRO A 469 62.05 47.75 -8.43
N ASP A 470 61.70 46.52 -8.82
CA ASP A 470 60.35 46.21 -9.28
C ASP A 470 59.32 46.31 -8.14
N THR A 471 58.25 47.06 -8.37
CA THR A 471 57.18 47.29 -7.37
C THR A 471 55.79 46.88 -7.86
N ALA A 472 55.73 46.06 -8.90
CA ALA A 472 54.51 45.52 -9.45
C ALA A 472 54.66 44.02 -9.70
N ILE A 473 53.59 43.26 -9.45
CA ILE A 473 53.56 41.82 -9.76
C ILE A 473 52.13 41.36 -10.03
N GLY A 474 51.98 40.48 -11.01
CA GLY A 474 50.76 39.73 -11.25
C GLY A 474 50.82 38.37 -10.56
N LEU A 475 49.78 38.00 -9.82
CA LEU A 475 49.64 36.72 -9.14
C LEU A 475 48.52 35.91 -9.79
N SER A 476 48.89 34.78 -10.37
CA SER A 476 48.01 33.78 -10.97
C SER A 476 48.73 32.41 -10.95
N PRO A 477 48.02 31.26 -10.87
CA PRO A 477 46.57 31.14 -10.68
C PRO A 477 46.16 31.34 -9.22
N LEU A 478 45.08 32.09 -9.00
CA LEU A 478 44.40 32.18 -7.71
C LEU A 478 42.95 31.69 -7.83
N PRO A 479 42.38 31.01 -6.81
CA PRO A 479 40.99 30.57 -6.88
C PRO A 479 40.00 31.74 -6.99
N VAL A 480 39.18 31.77 -8.05
CA VAL A 480 38.16 32.80 -8.31
C VAL A 480 37.07 32.85 -7.22
N GLY A 481 36.37 33.99 -7.11
CA GLY A 481 35.19 34.16 -6.25
C GLY A 481 35.48 34.17 -4.74
N GLN A 482 36.75 34.19 -4.33
CA GLN A 482 37.16 34.18 -2.93
C GLN A 482 37.77 35.52 -2.51
N GLU A 483 37.53 35.94 -1.27
CA GLU A 483 38.24 37.08 -0.68
C GLU A 483 39.69 36.69 -0.33
N TRP A 484 40.64 37.50 -0.80
CA TRP A 484 42.05 37.37 -0.51
C TRP A 484 42.60 38.62 0.15
N ALA A 485 43.44 38.42 1.15
CA ALA A 485 44.19 39.47 1.81
C ALA A 485 45.66 39.39 1.40
N PHE A 486 46.24 40.52 1.00
CA PHE A 486 47.64 40.66 0.59
C PHE A 486 48.38 41.68 1.45
N LYS A 487 49.68 41.47 1.67
CA LYS A 487 50.57 42.45 2.31
C LYS A 487 52.01 42.27 1.83
N VAL A 488 52.76 43.37 1.81
CA VAL A 488 54.13 43.39 1.28
C VAL A 488 55.10 43.93 2.34
N ARG A 489 56.33 43.41 2.36
CA ARG A 489 57.45 43.97 3.15
C ARG A 489 58.73 44.01 2.34
N ALA A 490 59.58 45.01 2.58
CA ALA A 490 60.90 45.10 1.97
C ALA A 490 61.95 44.32 2.78
N VAL A 491 62.99 43.82 2.10
CA VAL A 491 64.13 43.09 2.68
C VAL A 491 65.41 43.76 2.22
N SER A 492 66.33 44.05 3.14
CA SER A 492 67.61 44.67 2.77
C SER A 492 68.52 43.68 2.05
N SER A 493 69.22 44.16 1.02
CA SER A 493 70.19 43.39 0.24
C SER A 493 71.47 43.05 1.03
N ARG A 494 71.82 43.84 2.06
CA ARG A 494 73.10 43.70 2.77
C ARG A 494 73.07 42.74 3.96
N ASN A 495 71.96 42.71 4.69
CA ASN A 495 71.84 41.93 5.93
C ASN A 495 70.68 40.91 5.91
N GLY A 496 69.89 40.89 4.83
CA GLY A 496 68.73 40.00 4.68
C GLY A 496 67.60 40.25 5.68
N LEU A 497 67.67 41.33 6.48
CA LEU A 497 66.67 41.65 7.47
C LEU A 497 65.42 42.23 6.81
N ALA A 498 64.29 41.60 7.12
CA ALA A 498 62.98 42.06 6.67
C ALA A 498 62.48 43.26 7.50
N GLY A 499 61.95 44.26 6.82
CA GLY A 499 61.22 45.37 7.41
C GLY A 499 59.83 44.96 7.93
N PRO A 500 59.11 45.88 8.61
CA PRO A 500 57.71 45.67 8.96
C PRO A 500 56.85 45.54 7.68
N PHE A 501 55.71 44.86 7.82
CA PHE A 501 54.72 44.80 6.75
C PHE A 501 54.02 46.15 6.58
N GLY A 502 53.72 46.51 5.33
CA GLY A 502 52.75 47.55 5.02
C GLY A 502 51.33 47.16 5.44
N PRO A 503 50.37 48.09 5.32
CA PRO A 503 48.95 47.77 5.50
C PRO A 503 48.54 46.61 4.58
N GLN A 504 47.62 45.78 5.06
CA GLN A 504 47.04 44.71 4.24
C GLN A 504 45.94 45.29 3.35
N GLU A 505 45.83 44.75 2.14
CA GLU A 505 44.72 45.03 1.22
C GLU A 505 43.91 43.77 1.01
N VAL A 506 42.58 43.90 0.98
CA VAL A 506 41.65 42.79 0.76
C VAL A 506 40.91 43.03 -0.55
N VAL A 507 40.89 42.00 -1.40
CA VAL A 507 40.15 42.02 -2.67
C VAL A 507 39.39 40.71 -2.84
N THR A 508 38.17 40.78 -3.36
CA THR A 508 37.46 39.59 -3.85
C THR A 508 37.97 39.29 -5.25
N LEU A 509 38.51 38.09 -5.45
CA LEU A 509 38.98 37.70 -6.78
C LEU A 509 37.79 37.60 -7.72
N ALA A 510 37.89 38.26 -8.87
CA ALA A 510 36.86 38.22 -9.90
C ALA A 510 36.58 36.76 -10.29
N SER A 511 35.31 36.47 -10.56
CA SER A 511 34.87 35.20 -11.15
C SER A 511 34.39 35.48 -12.57
N ASP A 512 34.38 34.45 -13.37
CA ASP A 512 33.66 34.47 -14.63
C ASP A 512 32.14 34.62 -14.35
N THR A 513 31.51 35.52 -15.11
CA THR A 513 30.09 35.90 -15.02
C THR A 513 29.37 35.78 -16.36
N GLU A 514 30.05 35.32 -17.41
CA GLU A 514 29.48 35.20 -18.74
C GLU A 514 28.79 33.85 -18.87
N ALA A 515 27.46 33.86 -19.03
CA ALA A 515 26.71 32.61 -19.19
C ALA A 515 26.98 31.97 -20.56
N PRO A 516 26.93 30.63 -20.67
CA PRO A 516 26.97 29.96 -21.95
C PRO A 516 25.87 30.43 -22.92
N PRO A 517 26.07 30.25 -24.24
CA PRO A 517 25.00 30.42 -25.21
C PRO A 517 23.76 29.58 -24.86
N VAL A 518 22.58 30.10 -25.18
CA VAL A 518 21.31 29.38 -25.02
C VAL A 518 21.36 28.10 -25.85
N PRO A 519 21.08 26.90 -25.29
CA PRO A 519 21.06 25.65 -26.06
C PRO A 519 20.04 25.67 -27.21
N SER A 520 20.33 24.91 -28.27
CA SER A 520 19.34 24.51 -29.25
C SER A 520 18.16 23.75 -28.60
N ALA A 521 16.99 23.78 -29.23
CA ALA A 521 15.81 23.08 -28.73
C ALA A 521 16.00 21.56 -28.77
N PRO A 522 15.52 20.80 -27.76
CA PRO A 522 15.68 19.35 -27.76
C PRO A 522 14.87 18.69 -28.88
N LEU A 523 15.49 17.81 -29.66
CA LEU A 523 14.82 17.01 -30.69
C LEU A 523 14.08 15.84 -30.02
N LEU A 524 12.75 15.80 -30.17
CA LEU A 524 11.90 14.79 -29.54
C LEU A 524 11.43 13.72 -30.52
N SER A 525 11.49 12.45 -30.12
CA SER A 525 10.88 11.33 -30.84
C SER A 525 10.26 10.31 -29.89
N THR A 526 9.35 9.46 -30.39
CA THR A 526 8.66 8.46 -29.56
C THR A 526 8.62 7.10 -30.22
N ARG A 527 8.88 6.04 -29.44
CA ARG A 527 8.83 4.64 -29.92
C ARG A 527 8.63 3.70 -28.74
N LEU A 528 7.85 2.63 -28.89
CA LEU A 528 7.63 1.60 -27.85
C LEU A 528 7.18 2.18 -26.48
N GLY A 529 6.43 3.28 -26.48
CA GLY A 529 5.95 3.91 -25.25
C GLY A 529 7.01 4.68 -24.45
N VAL A 530 8.15 5.01 -25.04
CA VAL A 530 9.16 5.91 -24.44
C VAL A 530 9.34 7.17 -25.27
N ILE A 531 9.74 8.26 -24.63
CA ILE A 531 10.15 9.52 -25.28
C ILE A 531 11.68 9.54 -25.35
N SER A 532 12.23 9.81 -26.53
CA SER A 532 13.65 10.12 -26.70
C SER A 532 13.81 11.62 -26.89
N ALA A 533 14.61 12.26 -26.04
CA ALA A 533 14.96 13.67 -26.14
C ALA A 533 16.46 13.80 -26.45
N GLU A 534 16.79 14.41 -27.57
CA GLU A 534 18.15 14.56 -28.08
C GLU A 534 18.58 16.02 -28.08
N TRP A 535 19.84 16.27 -27.74
CA TRP A 535 20.47 17.57 -27.90
C TRP A 535 21.72 17.44 -28.77
N ASP A 536 21.93 18.40 -29.67
CA ASP A 536 23.01 18.40 -30.66
C ASP A 536 24.35 18.96 -30.13
N GLY A 537 24.39 19.38 -28.87
CA GLY A 537 25.59 19.93 -28.24
C GLY A 537 25.89 21.38 -28.63
N ALA A 538 24.98 22.06 -29.34
CA ALA A 538 25.17 23.41 -29.86
C ALA A 538 24.20 24.42 -29.21
N GLY A 539 24.56 25.70 -29.35
CA GLY A 539 23.68 26.82 -29.03
C GLY A 539 22.57 27.01 -30.07
N ALA A 540 21.58 27.85 -29.74
CA ALA A 540 20.37 28.05 -30.54
C ALA A 540 20.64 28.63 -31.94
N GLY A 541 21.76 29.34 -32.13
CA GLY A 541 22.22 29.81 -33.44
C GLY A 541 23.13 28.82 -34.18
N GLY A 542 23.37 27.63 -33.62
CA GLY A 542 24.29 26.62 -34.16
C GLY A 542 25.76 26.85 -33.78
N GLU A 543 26.05 27.83 -32.91
CA GLU A 543 27.38 28.03 -32.32
C GLU A 543 27.81 26.86 -31.43
N PRO A 544 29.09 26.47 -31.42
CA PRO A 544 29.59 25.45 -30.50
C PRO A 544 29.56 25.96 -29.05
N MET A 545 29.35 25.06 -28.10
CA MET A 545 29.47 25.40 -26.67
C MET A 545 30.91 25.79 -26.31
N PRO A 546 31.11 26.79 -25.44
CA PRO A 546 32.43 27.30 -25.09
C PRO A 546 33.23 26.30 -24.25
N ALA A 547 34.55 26.49 -24.12
CA ALA A 547 35.46 25.52 -23.50
C ALA A 547 35.20 25.27 -22.00
N ASP A 548 34.58 26.23 -21.33
CA ASP A 548 34.16 26.21 -19.93
C ASP A 548 32.73 25.66 -19.74
N PHE A 549 32.04 25.27 -20.81
CA PHE A 549 30.79 24.54 -20.72
C PHE A 549 30.96 23.29 -19.86
N ARG A 550 30.00 23.06 -18.96
CA ARG A 550 30.00 21.92 -18.04
C ARG A 550 28.94 20.90 -18.43
N HIS A 551 27.68 21.34 -18.50
CA HIS A 551 26.55 20.48 -18.87
C HIS A 551 25.33 21.31 -19.30
N ALA A 552 24.45 20.71 -20.09
CA ALA A 552 23.09 21.21 -20.31
C ALA A 552 22.11 20.45 -19.41
N ARG A 553 21.16 21.14 -18.78
CA ARG A 553 20.08 20.53 -18.00
C ARG A 553 18.88 20.31 -18.90
N LEU A 554 18.46 19.07 -19.06
CA LEU A 554 17.20 18.75 -19.70
C LEU A 554 16.08 18.83 -18.66
N TRP A 555 15.12 19.70 -18.93
CA TRP A 555 13.95 19.91 -18.08
C TRP A 555 12.73 19.26 -18.74
N MET A 556 11.84 18.69 -17.93
CA MET A 556 10.54 18.19 -18.34
C MET A 556 9.44 18.80 -17.46
N ARG A 557 8.26 19.04 -18.03
CA ARG A 557 7.04 19.31 -17.26
C ARG A 557 5.86 18.42 -17.70
N GLY A 558 4.95 18.16 -16.77
CA GLY A 558 3.77 17.32 -16.94
C GLY A 558 2.60 17.99 -17.67
N ASP A 559 1.47 17.29 -17.71
CA ASP A 559 0.23 17.75 -18.36
C ASP A 559 -0.42 18.93 -17.62
N GLN A 560 -1.06 19.80 -18.40
CA GLN A 560 -1.79 20.97 -17.93
C GLN A 560 -3.13 20.52 -17.34
N GLY A 561 -3.15 20.14 -16.06
CA GLY A 561 -4.40 19.83 -15.36
C GLY A 561 -5.32 21.05 -15.25
N TRP A 562 -6.61 20.86 -15.56
CA TRP A 562 -7.65 21.89 -15.44
C TRP A 562 -8.13 21.95 -14.00
N GLU A 563 -7.91 23.06 -13.28
CA GLU A 563 -8.18 23.05 -11.85
C GLU A 563 -9.50 23.66 -11.39
N HIS A 564 -10.18 24.51 -12.14
CA HIS A 564 -11.49 24.95 -11.64
C HIS A 564 -12.41 25.55 -12.71
N ARG A 565 -13.60 24.98 -12.84
CA ARG A 565 -14.76 25.64 -13.45
C ARG A 565 -15.56 26.31 -12.34
N PHE A 566 -15.93 27.58 -12.50
CA PHE A 566 -16.77 28.26 -11.50
C PHE A 566 -18.21 27.74 -11.64
N ASP A 567 -18.53 26.65 -10.93
CA ASP A 567 -19.86 26.02 -10.94
C ASP A 567 -20.90 26.82 -10.13
N TYR A 568 -22.17 26.70 -10.53
CA TYR A 568 -23.32 27.50 -10.05
C TYR A 568 -23.72 27.30 -8.58
N GLN A 569 -23.08 26.38 -7.83
CA GLN A 569 -23.55 25.97 -6.49
C GLN A 569 -22.69 26.52 -5.34
N GLY A 570 -22.80 27.83 -5.11
CA GLY A 570 -22.30 28.51 -3.91
C GLY A 570 -21.02 29.34 -4.12
N PRO A 571 -20.48 29.97 -3.05
CA PRO A 571 -19.25 30.77 -3.14
C PRO A 571 -18.06 29.93 -3.62
N PRO A 572 -17.00 30.56 -4.18
CA PRO A 572 -15.77 29.86 -4.58
C PRO A 572 -15.28 28.94 -3.45
N ARG A 573 -15.01 27.67 -3.78
CA ARG A 573 -14.46 26.68 -2.85
C ARG A 573 -12.95 26.61 -2.99
N GLU A 574 -12.28 25.93 -2.06
CA GLU A 574 -10.83 25.67 -2.16
C GLU A 574 -10.46 25.17 -3.57
N PRO A 575 -9.38 25.70 -4.19
CA PRO A 575 -8.35 26.56 -3.60
C PRO A 575 -8.61 28.08 -3.70
N TRP A 576 -9.82 28.51 -4.08
CA TRP A 576 -10.17 29.92 -4.23
C TRP A 576 -10.83 30.49 -2.97
N THR A 577 -10.42 31.70 -2.58
CA THR A 577 -10.98 32.42 -1.43
C THR A 577 -11.41 33.83 -1.82
N VAL A 578 -12.56 34.27 -1.33
CA VAL A 578 -12.99 35.67 -1.44
C VAL A 578 -12.45 36.41 -0.23
N GLU A 579 -11.51 37.32 -0.46
CA GLU A 579 -10.85 38.03 0.64
C GLU A 579 -11.62 39.28 1.06
N HIS A 580 -12.19 39.99 0.08
CA HIS A 580 -12.97 41.20 0.31
C HIS A 580 -14.19 41.27 -0.60
N GLY A 581 -15.23 41.97 -0.14
CA GLY A 581 -16.46 42.20 -0.88
C GLY A 581 -17.39 40.97 -0.93
N THR A 582 -18.35 41.02 -1.84
CA THR A 582 -19.26 39.90 -2.12
C THR A 582 -19.27 39.65 -3.61
N LEU A 583 -18.94 38.42 -4.01
CA LEU A 583 -18.99 37.99 -5.40
C LEU A 583 -20.36 37.35 -5.70
N ALA A 584 -20.90 37.66 -6.87
CA ALA A 584 -22.13 37.05 -7.36
C ALA A 584 -21.77 35.95 -8.36
N VAL A 585 -22.22 34.72 -8.08
CA VAL A 585 -22.19 33.62 -9.05
C VAL A 585 -23.49 33.67 -9.85
N THR A 586 -23.39 33.74 -11.17
CA THR A 586 -24.51 33.72 -12.11
C THR A 586 -24.47 32.44 -12.94
N ASP A 587 -25.53 32.16 -13.71
CA ASP A 587 -25.54 31.05 -14.68
C ASP A 587 -24.42 31.18 -15.73
N GLU A 588 -23.86 32.39 -15.90
CA GLU A 588 -22.81 32.68 -16.88
C GLU A 588 -21.39 32.53 -16.31
N GLY A 589 -21.22 32.57 -14.98
CA GLY A 589 -19.94 32.47 -14.29
C GLY A 589 -19.86 33.37 -13.05
N LEU A 590 -18.64 33.67 -12.58
CA LEU A 590 -18.36 34.51 -11.42
C LEU A 590 -18.24 35.98 -11.85
N ALA A 591 -19.20 36.83 -11.45
CA ALA A 591 -19.23 38.24 -11.83
C ALA A 591 -18.34 39.12 -10.93
N LEU A 592 -17.48 39.92 -11.56
CA LEU A 592 -16.59 40.90 -10.92
C LEU A 592 -17.12 42.33 -11.13
N ASN A 593 -17.36 43.03 -10.02
CA ASN A 593 -18.02 44.36 -10.00
C ASN A 593 -17.20 45.45 -9.25
N GLY A 594 -15.88 45.31 -9.18
CA GLY A 594 -14.95 46.33 -8.66
C GLY A 594 -15.02 46.60 -7.16
N SER A 595 -15.63 45.69 -6.40
CA SER A 595 -15.76 45.81 -4.93
C SER A 595 -15.33 44.54 -4.20
N ALA A 596 -14.87 43.53 -4.94
CA ALA A 596 -14.51 42.23 -4.41
C ALA A 596 -13.25 41.68 -5.07
N THR A 597 -12.42 41.03 -4.27
CA THR A 597 -11.13 40.47 -4.69
C THR A 597 -11.14 38.96 -4.47
N LEU A 598 -10.86 38.23 -5.54
CA LEU A 598 -10.72 36.78 -5.53
C LEU A 598 -9.23 36.43 -5.42
N VAL A 599 -8.87 35.55 -4.49
CA VAL A 599 -7.48 35.18 -4.23
C VAL A 599 -7.28 33.68 -4.29
N ARG A 600 -6.10 33.27 -4.79
CA ARG A 600 -5.65 31.88 -4.81
C ARG A 600 -4.16 31.78 -4.48
N ASP A 601 -3.81 30.80 -3.64
CA ASP A 601 -2.42 30.41 -3.38
C ASP A 601 -1.93 29.38 -4.40
N LEU A 602 -0.76 29.63 -4.98
CA LEU A 602 -0.12 28.79 -6.00
C LEU A 602 1.14 28.09 -5.48
N GLY A 603 1.56 28.34 -4.23
CA GLY A 603 2.65 27.62 -3.59
C GLY A 603 4.08 27.94 -4.09
N GLY A 604 4.26 28.76 -5.13
CA GLY A 604 5.56 29.14 -5.70
C GLY A 604 5.72 30.65 -5.90
N LEU A 605 6.97 31.13 -6.08
CA LEU A 605 7.26 32.54 -6.38
C LEU A 605 7.09 32.86 -7.87
N ASP A 606 7.53 31.94 -8.74
CA ASP A 606 7.21 31.94 -10.15
C ASP A 606 5.84 31.28 -10.33
N GLN A 607 4.94 31.96 -11.04
CA GLN A 607 3.54 31.59 -11.08
C GLN A 607 2.93 31.90 -12.44
N THR A 608 2.06 31.03 -12.93
CA THR A 608 1.20 31.30 -14.09
C THR A 608 -0.26 31.05 -13.73
N LEU A 609 -1.13 31.97 -14.13
CA LEU A 609 -2.58 31.85 -14.01
C LEU A 609 -3.23 32.22 -15.35
N GLU A 610 -4.09 31.33 -15.86
CA GLU A 610 -4.99 31.65 -16.96
C GLU A 610 -6.43 31.80 -16.46
N LEU A 611 -7.14 32.78 -17.00
CA LEU A 611 -8.53 33.05 -16.71
C LEU A 611 -9.31 33.14 -18.01
N VAL A 612 -10.44 32.44 -18.09
CA VAL A 612 -11.41 32.66 -19.16
C VAL A 612 -12.33 33.79 -18.72
N ALA A 613 -12.09 34.98 -19.26
CA ALA A 613 -12.82 36.19 -18.95
C ALA A 613 -13.80 36.54 -20.07
N ARG A 614 -14.93 37.12 -19.70
CA ARG A 614 -15.93 37.64 -20.64
C ARG A 614 -16.37 39.02 -20.20
N ARG A 615 -16.35 39.98 -21.12
CA ARG A 615 -16.89 41.32 -20.89
C ARG A 615 -18.42 41.29 -20.98
N VAL A 616 -19.10 41.88 -20.01
CA VAL A 616 -20.56 41.90 -19.88
C VAL A 616 -21.18 43.29 -19.72
N ASP A 617 -20.35 44.34 -19.67
CA ASP A 617 -20.78 45.74 -19.52
C ASP A 617 -20.26 46.58 -20.72
N GLU A 618 -21.11 47.43 -21.28
CA GLU A 618 -20.78 48.29 -22.42
C GLU A 618 -19.81 49.42 -22.01
N ASP A 619 -19.88 49.89 -20.76
CA ASP A 619 -19.11 51.03 -20.27
C ASP A 619 -17.92 50.60 -19.40
N ARG A 620 -17.80 49.31 -19.04
CA ARG A 620 -16.76 48.76 -18.12
C ARG A 620 -16.21 47.43 -18.63
N GLY A 621 -14.91 47.20 -18.49
CA GLY A 621 -14.30 45.96 -18.99
C GLY A 621 -12.81 45.80 -18.68
N THR A 622 -12.40 46.03 -17.44
CA THR A 622 -10.99 45.88 -17.04
C THR A 622 -10.85 44.78 -16.01
N LEU A 623 -9.83 43.94 -16.19
CA LEU A 623 -9.39 42.91 -15.23
C LEU A 623 -8.04 43.33 -14.65
N TRP A 624 -7.90 43.29 -13.33
CA TRP A 624 -6.65 43.54 -12.62
C TRP A 624 -6.15 42.25 -11.99
N LEU A 625 -4.88 41.94 -12.25
CA LEU A 625 -4.21 40.74 -11.76
C LEU A 625 -2.94 41.16 -11.02
N ALA A 626 -2.74 40.68 -9.80
CA ALA A 626 -1.58 41.05 -8.99
C ALA A 626 -1.01 39.85 -8.20
N PRO A 627 0.31 39.58 -8.28
CA PRO A 627 0.98 38.65 -7.37
C PRO A 627 1.08 39.25 -5.95
N ARG A 628 0.90 38.45 -4.90
CA ARG A 628 0.72 38.92 -3.52
C ARG A 628 1.48 38.08 -2.48
N ALA A 629 2.10 38.77 -1.51
CA ALA A 629 2.69 38.16 -0.32
C ALA A 629 1.64 37.75 0.74
N GLY A 630 1.83 36.59 1.37
CA GLY A 630 0.90 35.99 2.34
C GLY A 630 0.55 36.87 3.54
N ASP A 631 1.42 37.83 3.88
CA ASP A 631 1.35 38.62 5.13
C ASP A 631 0.92 40.09 4.89
N ALA A 632 0.49 40.45 3.68
CA ALA A 632 0.16 41.84 3.34
C ALA A 632 -1.19 42.27 3.95
N PRO A 633 -1.27 43.41 4.68
CA PRO A 633 -2.48 43.83 5.41
C PRO A 633 -3.67 44.20 4.50
N GLU A 634 -4.88 44.03 5.04
CA GLU A 634 -6.21 44.05 4.39
C GLU A 634 -6.68 45.38 3.75
N ARG A 635 -5.85 46.43 3.64
CA ARG A 635 -6.14 47.59 2.77
C ARG A 635 -4.99 48.58 2.70
N GLY A 636 -4.73 49.05 1.48
CA GLY A 636 -3.96 50.27 1.22
C GLY A 636 -2.88 50.04 0.18
N SER A 637 -3.07 50.60 -1.02
CA SER A 637 -2.05 51.09 -2.00
C SER A 637 -0.76 50.30 -2.27
N HIS A 638 -0.64 49.05 -1.80
CA HIS A 638 0.57 48.24 -1.90
C HIS A 638 0.46 47.14 -2.96
N TYR A 639 -0.67 47.05 -3.67
CA TYR A 639 -0.80 46.24 -4.89
C TYR A 639 -0.08 46.96 -6.03
N THR A 640 1.24 46.95 -5.99
CA THR A 640 2.02 47.30 -7.15
C THR A 640 3.07 46.22 -7.37
N PRO A 641 3.14 45.69 -8.60
CA PRO A 641 2.40 46.11 -9.79
C PRO A 641 1.09 45.31 -9.96
N GLU A 642 -0.03 46.02 -9.99
CA GLU A 642 -1.25 45.52 -10.63
C GLU A 642 -1.03 45.48 -12.14
N VAL A 643 -1.42 44.38 -12.77
CA VAL A 643 -1.37 44.21 -14.22
C VAL A 643 -2.79 44.42 -14.76
N PRO A 644 -3.09 45.59 -15.34
CA PRO A 644 -4.37 45.82 -15.99
C PRO A 644 -4.40 45.09 -17.33
N VAL A 645 -5.44 44.29 -17.55
CA VAL A 645 -5.78 43.69 -18.84
C VAL A 645 -7.11 44.28 -19.29
N ASP A 646 -7.03 45.08 -20.35
CA ASP A 646 -8.18 45.77 -20.90
C ASP A 646 -8.94 44.86 -21.88
N LEU A 647 -10.24 44.68 -21.65
CA LEU A 647 -11.14 43.89 -22.48
C LEU A 647 -12.05 44.79 -23.34
N TYR A 648 -11.82 46.11 -23.43
CA TYR A 648 -12.63 47.01 -24.26
C TYR A 648 -12.59 46.65 -25.75
N GLU A 649 -11.48 46.07 -26.23
CA GLU A 649 -11.34 45.59 -27.61
C GLU A 649 -12.02 44.23 -27.86
N VAL A 650 -12.43 43.53 -26.80
CA VAL A 650 -13.16 42.26 -26.89
C VAL A 650 -14.65 42.54 -27.10
N PRO A 651 -15.29 41.95 -28.12
CA PRO A 651 -16.72 42.09 -28.35
C PRO A 651 -17.56 41.70 -27.12
N LEU A 652 -18.62 42.47 -26.85
CA LEU A 652 -19.52 42.22 -25.72
C LEU A 652 -20.06 40.78 -25.76
N GLY A 653 -19.91 40.03 -24.67
CA GLY A 653 -20.36 38.65 -24.55
C GLY A 653 -19.41 37.57 -25.08
N GLN A 654 -18.28 37.93 -25.71
CA GLN A 654 -17.25 36.97 -26.13
C GLN A 654 -16.35 36.57 -24.95
N SER A 655 -15.98 35.28 -24.90
CA SER A 655 -14.99 34.77 -23.93
C SER A 655 -13.60 34.81 -24.53
N VAL A 656 -12.63 35.21 -23.73
CA VAL A 656 -11.20 35.32 -24.09
C VAL A 656 -10.35 34.75 -22.96
N VAL A 657 -9.14 34.32 -23.29
CA VAL A 657 -8.16 33.81 -22.34
C VAL A 657 -7.21 34.93 -21.95
N VAL A 658 -7.17 35.24 -20.66
CA VAL A 658 -6.19 36.12 -20.06
C VAL A 658 -5.17 35.27 -19.33
N ARG A 659 -3.90 35.31 -19.75
CA ARG A 659 -2.79 34.63 -19.07
C ARG A 659 -1.93 35.68 -18.38
N ILE A 660 -1.58 35.46 -17.11
CA ILE A 660 -0.54 36.22 -16.41
C ILE A 660 0.56 35.27 -15.93
N GLN A 661 1.80 35.71 -16.04
CA GLN A 661 2.98 34.98 -15.59
C GLN A 661 3.91 35.90 -14.79
N THR A 662 4.36 35.42 -13.64
CA THR A 662 5.49 35.97 -12.88
C THR A 662 6.69 35.05 -13.03
N GLN A 663 7.84 35.60 -13.42
CA GLN A 663 9.11 34.86 -13.50
C GLN A 663 10.23 35.74 -12.94
N GLY A 664 10.85 35.32 -11.85
CA GLY A 664 11.80 36.12 -11.09
C GLY A 664 11.20 37.46 -10.66
N THR A 665 11.77 38.57 -11.14
CA THR A 665 11.28 39.92 -10.88
C THR A 665 10.56 40.53 -12.08
N ARG A 666 9.90 39.74 -12.94
CA ARG A 666 9.23 40.25 -14.15
C ARG A 666 7.84 39.67 -14.28
N VAL A 667 6.88 40.51 -14.71
CA VAL A 667 5.48 40.11 -14.90
C VAL A 667 5.07 40.36 -16.34
N ARG A 668 4.44 39.35 -16.94
CA ARG A 668 3.92 39.38 -18.31
C ARG A 668 2.45 38.97 -18.33
N ALA A 669 1.65 39.63 -19.16
CA ALA A 669 0.27 39.23 -19.41
C ALA A 669 -0.06 39.17 -20.90
N TRP A 670 -0.87 38.19 -21.26
CA TRP A 670 -1.34 37.94 -22.61
C TRP A 670 -2.87 37.91 -22.66
N LEU A 671 -3.43 38.46 -23.73
CA LEU A 671 -4.83 38.37 -24.09
C LEU A 671 -4.95 37.55 -25.38
N ASP A 672 -5.58 36.37 -25.31
CA ASP A 672 -5.65 35.39 -26.40
C ASP A 672 -4.29 35.14 -27.09
N GLY A 673 -3.23 35.04 -26.29
CA GLY A 673 -1.86 34.80 -26.75
C GLY A 673 -1.11 36.04 -27.23
N THR A 674 -1.75 37.21 -27.31
CA THR A 674 -1.09 38.48 -27.63
C THR A 674 -0.55 39.12 -26.36
N LEU A 675 0.74 39.43 -26.30
CA LEU A 675 1.36 40.09 -25.15
C LEU A 675 0.82 41.52 -25.02
N VAL A 676 0.13 41.80 -23.91
CA VAL A 676 -0.48 43.10 -23.61
C VAL A 676 0.22 43.84 -22.46
N HIS A 677 1.03 43.13 -21.67
CA HIS A 677 1.81 43.72 -20.58
C HIS A 677 3.14 42.98 -20.39
N ASP A 678 4.24 43.71 -20.21
CA ASP A 678 5.57 43.16 -19.87
C ASP A 678 6.39 44.22 -19.13
N ALA A 679 6.63 44.00 -17.83
CA ALA A 679 7.34 44.96 -16.99
C ALA A 679 8.15 44.27 -15.86
N PRO A 680 9.31 44.83 -15.47
CA PRO A 680 10.00 44.41 -14.26
C PRO A 680 9.28 44.91 -13.00
N LEU A 681 9.27 44.08 -11.95
CA LEU A 681 8.92 44.44 -10.58
C LEU A 681 9.98 45.41 -10.05
N THR A 682 9.57 46.57 -9.52
CA THR A 682 10.50 47.57 -8.99
C THR A 682 10.87 47.29 -7.54
N TRP A 683 12.10 47.66 -7.16
CA TRP A 683 12.68 47.35 -5.85
C TRP A 683 11.86 48.00 -4.71
N GLY A 684 11.34 47.18 -3.78
CA GLY A 684 10.46 47.61 -2.68
C GLY A 684 9.05 47.02 -2.69
N GLN A 685 8.65 46.36 -3.79
CA GLN A 685 7.37 45.65 -3.91
C GLN A 685 7.44 44.26 -3.25
N ARG A 686 6.41 43.88 -2.47
CA ARG A 686 6.32 42.56 -1.83
C ARG A 686 5.56 41.59 -2.74
N PHE A 687 6.25 40.57 -3.23
CA PHE A 687 5.65 39.45 -3.96
C PHE A 687 5.60 38.20 -3.07
N GLY A 688 4.65 37.30 -3.33
CA GLY A 688 4.61 36.00 -2.68
C GLY A 688 3.65 35.08 -3.40
N THR A 689 3.25 33.98 -2.76
CA THR A 689 2.73 32.78 -3.43
C THR A 689 1.29 32.89 -3.97
N ARG A 690 0.63 34.05 -3.87
CA ARG A 690 -0.80 34.20 -4.19
C ARG A 690 -1.03 35.10 -5.39
N PHE A 691 -2.08 34.85 -6.18
CA PHE A 691 -2.65 35.82 -7.13
C PHE A 691 -3.95 36.41 -6.60
N ALA A 692 -4.08 37.73 -6.73
CA ALA A 692 -5.32 38.47 -6.54
C ALA A 692 -5.93 38.86 -7.90
N VAL A 693 -7.25 38.69 -8.01
CA VAL A 693 -8.04 39.01 -9.20
C VAL A 693 -9.18 39.94 -8.83
N GLU A 694 -9.27 41.06 -9.53
CA GLU A 694 -10.35 42.04 -9.43
C GLU A 694 -10.79 42.46 -10.84
N GLY A 695 -12.04 42.90 -11.01
CA GLY A 695 -12.52 43.35 -12.31
C GLY A 695 -13.79 44.17 -12.21
N THR A 696 -14.08 44.96 -13.25
CA THR A 696 -15.34 45.72 -13.41
C THR A 696 -15.98 45.39 -14.75
N GLY A 697 -17.23 44.92 -14.73
CA GLY A 697 -17.95 44.58 -15.97
C GLY A 697 -17.46 43.28 -16.62
N VAL A 698 -16.84 42.38 -15.83
CA VAL A 698 -16.21 41.14 -16.29
C VAL A 698 -16.80 39.94 -15.55
N VAL A 699 -17.03 38.84 -16.27
CA VAL A 699 -17.40 37.54 -15.70
C VAL A 699 -16.26 36.54 -15.95
N LEU A 700 -15.84 35.84 -14.91
CA LEU A 700 -14.89 34.72 -14.99
C LEU A 700 -15.64 33.40 -15.11
N ARG A 701 -15.29 32.60 -16.11
CA ARG A 701 -15.95 31.30 -16.35
C ARG A 701 -15.12 30.13 -15.87
N GLU A 702 -13.81 30.24 -16.09
CA GLU A 702 -12.85 29.19 -15.80
C GLU A 702 -11.56 29.83 -15.33
N ALA A 703 -10.85 29.14 -14.45
CA ALA A 703 -9.50 29.49 -14.07
C ALA A 703 -8.61 28.24 -14.17
N ARG A 704 -7.41 28.44 -14.72
CA ARG A 704 -6.42 27.38 -14.93
C ARG A 704 -5.12 27.80 -14.29
N VAL A 705 -4.56 26.88 -13.54
CA VAL A 705 -3.19 26.94 -13.06
C VAL A 705 -2.52 25.73 -13.69
N PRO A 706 -1.33 25.88 -14.29
CA PRO A 706 -0.59 24.72 -14.78
C PRO A 706 -0.33 23.74 -13.62
N ALA A 707 -0.87 22.52 -13.70
CA ALA A 707 -0.77 21.52 -12.63
C ALA A 707 0.67 21.17 -12.24
N THR A 708 1.63 21.43 -13.15
CA THR A 708 3.06 21.54 -12.85
C THR A 708 3.61 22.71 -13.66
N ASP A 709 3.58 23.92 -13.10
CA ASP A 709 4.37 25.04 -13.65
C ASP A 709 5.87 24.90 -13.30
N THR A 710 6.18 23.95 -12.42
CA THR A 710 7.53 23.55 -12.05
C THR A 710 8.14 22.67 -13.14
N TRP A 711 9.14 23.20 -13.82
CA TRP A 711 10.05 22.42 -14.63
C TRP A 711 10.91 21.53 -13.74
N GLU A 712 10.91 20.23 -13.99
CA GLU A 712 11.73 19.25 -13.26
C GLU A 712 12.99 18.91 -14.08
N PRO A 713 14.19 18.99 -13.49
CA PRO A 713 15.40 18.58 -14.17
C PRO A 713 15.43 17.04 -14.21
N ILE A 714 15.44 16.47 -15.41
CA ILE A 714 15.39 15.02 -15.61
C ILE A 714 16.71 14.41 -16.07
N ALA A 715 17.63 15.21 -16.62
CA ALA A 715 18.96 14.76 -17.01
C ALA A 715 19.97 15.92 -17.08
N LEU A 716 21.25 15.59 -16.93
CA LEU A 716 22.39 16.45 -17.21
C LEU A 716 23.11 15.90 -18.45
N LEU A 717 23.35 16.74 -19.45
CA LEU A 717 23.97 16.40 -20.73
C LEU A 717 25.34 17.06 -20.81
N GLU A 718 26.42 16.30 -20.72
CA GLU A 718 27.79 16.83 -20.83
C GLU A 718 28.21 17.10 -22.28
N GLY A 719 27.33 16.83 -23.25
CA GLY A 719 27.56 17.04 -24.67
C GLY A 719 26.38 16.53 -25.52
N PRO A 720 26.56 16.38 -26.85
CA PRO A 720 25.53 15.85 -27.73
C PRO A 720 25.13 14.44 -27.30
N THR A 721 23.87 14.25 -26.94
CA THR A 721 23.37 13.01 -26.33
C THR A 721 21.87 12.87 -26.47
N THR A 722 21.41 11.63 -26.56
CA THR A 722 19.99 11.26 -26.49
C THR A 722 19.66 10.66 -25.13
N ILE A 723 18.62 11.16 -24.48
CA ILE A 723 18.06 10.62 -23.23
C ILE A 723 16.74 9.91 -23.52
N THR A 724 16.57 8.73 -22.92
CA THR A 724 15.30 7.99 -22.96
C THR A 724 14.51 8.26 -21.67
N VAL A 725 13.32 8.82 -21.82
CA VAL A 725 12.37 9.10 -20.76
C VAL A 725 11.26 8.04 -20.80
N ALA A 726 11.38 7.06 -19.92
CA ALA A 726 10.44 5.95 -19.77
C ALA A 726 9.34 6.26 -18.73
N GLY A 727 8.34 5.39 -18.63
CA GLY A 727 7.29 5.47 -17.61
C GLY A 727 6.33 6.65 -17.79
N GLN A 728 6.28 7.27 -18.98
CA GLN A 728 5.38 8.38 -19.24
C GLN A 728 3.98 7.87 -19.63
N PRO A 729 2.90 8.46 -19.08
CA PRO A 729 1.54 8.05 -19.38
C PRO A 729 1.21 8.27 -20.87
N TYR A 730 0.57 7.27 -21.46
CA TYR A 730 0.18 7.28 -22.87
C TYR A 730 -0.74 8.45 -23.21
N ASN A 731 -0.59 8.95 -24.43
CA ASN A 731 -1.37 10.02 -25.05
C ASN A 731 -1.37 11.36 -24.29
N THR A 732 -0.46 11.50 -23.31
CA THR A 732 -0.39 12.69 -22.46
C THR A 732 0.80 13.55 -22.91
N PRO A 733 0.60 14.85 -23.22
CA PRO A 733 1.70 15.72 -23.64
C PRO A 733 2.74 15.92 -22.53
N ARG A 734 3.99 16.04 -22.96
CA ARG A 734 5.16 16.36 -22.14
C ARG A 734 5.97 17.43 -22.85
N TRP A 735 6.32 18.49 -22.12
CA TRP A 735 7.15 19.57 -22.65
C TRP A 735 8.58 19.43 -22.15
N PHE A 736 9.53 19.77 -23.00
CA PHE A 736 10.96 19.68 -22.76
C PHE A 736 11.64 21.00 -23.11
N ARG A 737 12.68 21.37 -22.36
CA ARG A 737 13.59 22.49 -22.67
C ARG A 737 14.97 22.22 -22.10
N LEU A 738 15.97 22.98 -22.55
CA LEU A 738 17.35 22.89 -22.09
C LEU A 738 17.84 24.22 -21.52
N THR A 739 18.73 24.18 -20.52
CA THR A 739 19.57 25.32 -20.10
C THR A 739 21.02 24.87 -20.07
N ALA A 740 21.97 25.68 -20.53
CA ALA A 740 23.39 25.38 -20.44
C ALA A 740 23.98 25.98 -19.16
N VAL A 741 24.91 25.24 -18.53
CA VAL A 741 25.62 25.68 -17.33
C VAL A 741 27.12 25.53 -17.57
N ASP A 742 27.89 26.57 -17.26
CA ASP A 742 29.35 26.52 -17.28
C ASP A 742 29.95 25.94 -15.99
N ARG A 743 31.28 25.89 -15.91
CA ARG A 743 32.02 25.44 -14.71
C ARG A 743 31.97 26.45 -13.56
N SER A 744 31.71 27.72 -13.83
CA SER A 744 31.57 28.82 -12.86
C SER A 744 30.18 28.84 -12.19
N GLY A 745 29.21 28.12 -12.77
CA GLY A 745 27.83 28.02 -12.32
C GLY A 745 26.87 29.03 -12.97
N ASN A 746 27.30 29.78 -14.00
CA ASN A 746 26.39 30.64 -14.74
C ASN A 746 25.49 29.78 -15.63
N GLU A 747 24.20 30.10 -15.64
CA GLU A 747 23.19 29.36 -16.39
C GLU A 747 22.62 30.24 -17.50
N SER A 748 22.49 29.69 -18.71
CA SER A 748 21.92 30.38 -19.86
C SER A 748 20.42 30.63 -19.68
N ASP A 749 19.85 31.51 -20.51
CA ASP A 749 18.41 31.48 -20.75
C ASP A 749 17.97 30.11 -21.30
N PRO A 750 16.71 29.67 -21.08
CA PRO A 750 16.23 28.39 -21.57
C PRO A 750 16.05 28.36 -23.09
N SER A 751 16.27 27.18 -23.68
CA SER A 751 15.95 26.89 -25.08
C SER A 751 14.45 27.07 -25.36
N ALA A 752 14.09 27.07 -26.65
CA ALA A 752 12.69 26.91 -27.04
C ALA A 752 12.11 25.59 -26.47
N GLU A 753 10.83 25.61 -26.13
CA GLU A 753 10.10 24.46 -25.58
C GLU A 753 9.63 23.54 -26.69
N GLU A 754 9.86 22.24 -26.53
CA GLU A 754 9.39 21.20 -27.45
C GLU A 754 8.38 20.28 -26.75
N VAL A 755 7.43 19.72 -27.49
CA VAL A 755 6.35 18.90 -26.93
C VAL A 755 6.17 17.60 -27.68
N THR A 756 5.96 16.51 -26.94
CA THR A 756 5.61 15.21 -27.50
C THR A 756 4.74 14.39 -26.54
N ARG A 757 4.28 13.21 -26.97
CA ARG A 757 3.48 12.28 -26.14
C ARG A 757 3.80 10.84 -26.50
N THR A 758 3.81 9.95 -25.51
CA THR A 758 3.96 8.51 -25.77
C THR A 758 2.71 7.94 -26.41
N GLU A 759 2.86 7.07 -27.41
CA GLU A 759 1.74 6.34 -28.02
C GLU A 759 1.86 4.85 -27.66
N PRO A 760 0.74 4.18 -27.33
CA PRO A 760 0.74 2.76 -27.02
C PRO A 760 1.07 1.94 -28.28
N LEU A 761 1.88 0.89 -28.12
CA LEU A 761 2.22 -0.01 -29.24
C LEU A 761 1.05 -0.92 -29.63
N VAL A 762 0.18 -1.23 -28.67
CA VAL A 762 -1.09 -1.95 -28.81
C VAL A 762 -2.08 -1.37 -27.78
N ASP A 763 -3.36 -1.26 -28.13
CA ASP A 763 -4.37 -0.49 -27.38
C ASP A 763 -4.67 -0.97 -25.92
N VAL A 764 -4.10 -2.09 -25.44
CA VAL A 764 -4.32 -2.61 -24.06
C VAL A 764 -3.16 -3.48 -23.53
N ASP A 765 -2.84 -3.36 -22.23
CA ASP A 765 -1.83 -4.20 -21.52
C ASP A 765 -2.32 -5.63 -21.21
N LEU A 766 -3.64 -5.83 -21.14
CA LEU A 766 -4.27 -7.14 -20.99
C LEU A 766 -5.31 -7.33 -22.09
N HIS A 767 -5.00 -8.18 -23.06
CA HIS A 767 -5.99 -8.55 -24.06
C HIS A 767 -7.11 -9.38 -23.43
N PRO A 768 -8.37 -9.20 -23.85
CA PRO A 768 -9.47 -10.08 -23.47
C PRO A 768 -9.11 -11.56 -23.68
N GLY A 769 -9.21 -12.37 -22.62
CA GLY A 769 -8.87 -13.79 -22.65
C GLY A 769 -7.42 -14.14 -22.29
N THR A 770 -6.58 -13.16 -21.95
CA THR A 770 -5.21 -13.39 -21.45
C THR A 770 -5.21 -14.05 -20.08
N VAL A 771 -6.13 -13.66 -19.19
CA VAL A 771 -6.34 -14.35 -17.91
C VAL A 771 -7.31 -15.52 -18.14
N LYS A 772 -6.76 -16.74 -18.21
CA LYS A 772 -7.53 -17.98 -18.29
C LYS A 772 -7.64 -18.60 -16.90
N ALA A 773 -8.55 -19.57 -16.73
CA ALA A 773 -8.71 -20.29 -15.46
C ALA A 773 -7.38 -20.87 -14.92
N ALA A 774 -6.46 -21.28 -15.79
CA ALA A 774 -5.13 -21.80 -15.39
C ALA A 774 -4.20 -20.75 -14.77
N HIS A 775 -4.45 -19.46 -15.03
CA HIS A 775 -3.68 -18.35 -14.46
C HIS A 775 -4.22 -17.92 -13.08
N ILE A 776 -5.36 -18.49 -12.65
CA ILE A 776 -5.98 -18.22 -11.37
C ILE A 776 -5.82 -19.48 -10.50
N GLN A 777 -5.02 -19.39 -9.44
CA GLN A 777 -4.88 -20.48 -8.49
C GLN A 777 -6.25 -20.80 -7.86
N ALA A 778 -6.49 -22.08 -7.57
CA ALA A 778 -7.69 -22.49 -6.85
C ALA A 778 -7.83 -21.70 -5.54
N ASN A 779 -9.02 -21.16 -5.30
CA ASN A 779 -9.36 -20.30 -4.15
C ASN A 779 -8.68 -18.92 -4.11
N ALA A 780 -8.07 -18.46 -5.21
CA ALA A 780 -7.47 -17.11 -5.26
C ALA A 780 -8.54 -15.99 -5.19
N VAL A 781 -9.75 -16.25 -5.68
CA VAL A 781 -10.89 -15.31 -5.57
C VAL A 781 -11.79 -15.78 -4.43
N THR A 782 -11.58 -15.24 -3.24
CA THR A 782 -12.42 -15.48 -2.05
C THR A 782 -13.55 -14.46 -1.96
N ALA A 783 -14.51 -14.67 -1.06
CA ALA A 783 -15.67 -13.79 -0.90
C ALA A 783 -15.27 -12.32 -0.66
N ASP A 784 -14.23 -12.07 0.13
CA ASP A 784 -13.74 -10.73 0.46
C ASP A 784 -13.07 -10.02 -0.73
N LYS A 785 -12.84 -10.73 -1.84
CA LYS A 785 -12.33 -10.19 -3.11
C LYS A 785 -13.45 -9.86 -4.10
N ILE A 786 -14.71 -10.09 -3.73
CA ILE A 786 -15.89 -9.82 -4.55
C ILE A 786 -16.76 -8.81 -3.82
N ASP A 787 -16.84 -7.59 -4.34
CA ASP A 787 -17.73 -6.57 -3.79
C ASP A 787 -19.20 -7.01 -3.84
N ALA A 788 -19.98 -6.55 -2.87
CA ALA A 788 -21.40 -6.83 -2.81
C ALA A 788 -22.09 -6.33 -4.09
N GLY A 789 -22.72 -7.24 -4.84
CA GLY A 789 -23.40 -6.94 -6.11
C GLY A 789 -22.53 -7.08 -7.36
N ALA A 790 -21.23 -7.35 -7.25
CA ALA A 790 -20.33 -7.47 -8.41
C ALA A 790 -20.69 -8.64 -9.36
N VAL A 791 -21.34 -9.70 -8.86
CA VAL A 791 -21.85 -10.81 -9.68
C VAL A 791 -23.33 -10.61 -9.97
N GLU A 792 -23.63 -9.92 -11.07
CA GLU A 792 -24.99 -9.74 -11.59
C GLU A 792 -25.46 -10.96 -12.42
N ALA A 793 -26.75 -10.99 -12.74
CA ALA A 793 -27.35 -12.06 -13.55
C ALA A 793 -26.66 -12.24 -14.91
N GLY A 794 -26.14 -11.16 -15.52
CA GLY A 794 -25.39 -11.21 -16.78
C GLY A 794 -24.06 -11.96 -16.68
N HIS A 795 -23.47 -12.06 -15.48
CA HIS A 795 -22.22 -12.75 -15.23
C HIS A 795 -22.40 -14.27 -15.05
N ILE A 796 -23.64 -14.74 -14.89
CA ILE A 796 -23.97 -16.16 -14.66
C ILE A 796 -24.69 -16.72 -15.88
N ARG A 797 -24.05 -17.67 -16.57
CA ARG A 797 -24.69 -18.39 -17.68
C ARG A 797 -25.92 -19.17 -17.17
N ALA A 798 -26.97 -19.24 -17.99
CA ALA A 798 -28.13 -20.10 -17.73
C ALA A 798 -27.69 -21.55 -17.42
N GLY A 799 -28.10 -22.06 -16.25
CA GLY A 799 -27.76 -23.41 -15.77
C GLY A 799 -26.41 -23.53 -15.05
N ALA A 800 -25.66 -22.44 -14.86
CA ALA A 800 -24.36 -22.48 -14.17
C ALA A 800 -24.48 -22.82 -12.68
N VAL A 801 -25.62 -22.55 -12.04
CA VAL A 801 -25.91 -22.95 -10.66
C VAL A 801 -26.82 -24.18 -10.68
N GLU A 802 -26.24 -25.34 -10.40
CA GLU A 802 -26.91 -26.65 -10.29
C GLU A 802 -27.10 -27.01 -8.81
N SER A 803 -27.85 -28.10 -8.53
CA SER A 803 -28.05 -28.57 -7.16
C SER A 803 -26.74 -28.84 -6.41
N ARG A 804 -25.70 -29.34 -7.10
CA ARG A 804 -24.36 -29.54 -6.54
C ARG A 804 -23.62 -28.25 -6.14
N HIS A 805 -24.05 -27.09 -6.66
CA HIS A 805 -23.47 -25.78 -6.33
C HIS A 805 -24.15 -25.13 -5.12
N ILE A 806 -25.26 -25.70 -4.65
CA ILE A 806 -26.00 -25.19 -3.50
C ILE A 806 -25.76 -26.17 -2.35
N THR A 807 -25.00 -25.74 -1.35
CA THR A 807 -24.79 -26.53 -0.13
C THR A 807 -26.10 -26.70 0.63
N ALA A 808 -26.19 -27.75 1.45
CA ALA A 808 -27.31 -27.93 2.35
C ALA A 808 -27.53 -26.66 3.19
N ASP A 809 -28.78 -26.25 3.34
CA ASP A 809 -29.20 -25.06 4.11
C ASP A 809 -28.73 -23.70 3.57
N ALA A 810 -28.12 -23.62 2.38
CA ALA A 810 -27.66 -22.34 1.81
C ALA A 810 -28.78 -21.28 1.66
N VAL A 811 -30.03 -21.73 1.50
CA VAL A 811 -31.22 -20.86 1.40
C VAL A 811 -32.05 -20.80 2.69
N ASN A 812 -31.57 -21.39 3.80
CA ASN A 812 -32.29 -21.40 5.07
C ASN A 812 -32.42 -19.98 5.65
N GLY A 813 -33.62 -19.65 6.13
CA GLY A 813 -33.95 -18.32 6.67
C GLY A 813 -33.94 -17.18 5.64
N LYS A 814 -33.87 -17.48 4.34
CA LYS A 814 -33.85 -16.46 3.27
C LYS A 814 -35.23 -16.23 2.67
N THR A 815 -35.49 -14.99 2.26
CA THR A 815 -36.68 -14.62 1.49
C THR A 815 -36.36 -14.60 -0.01
N ILE A 816 -37.15 -15.30 -0.82
CA ILE A 816 -37.02 -15.31 -2.27
C ILE A 816 -38.08 -14.37 -2.88
N THR A 817 -37.65 -13.22 -3.40
CA THR A 817 -38.53 -12.22 -4.02
C THR A 817 -38.42 -12.25 -5.54
N GLY A 818 -39.55 -12.23 -6.26
CA GLY A 818 -39.59 -12.14 -7.73
C GLY A 818 -39.30 -13.43 -8.50
N ALA A 819 -39.04 -14.55 -7.82
CA ALA A 819 -38.76 -15.83 -8.47
C ALA A 819 -40.02 -16.69 -8.71
N VAL A 820 -39.97 -17.55 -9.73
CA VAL A 820 -40.89 -18.67 -9.94
C VAL A 820 -40.22 -19.92 -9.37
N VAL A 821 -40.78 -20.48 -8.29
CA VAL A 821 -40.30 -21.75 -7.72
C VAL A 821 -41.18 -22.87 -8.23
N ARG A 822 -40.60 -23.91 -8.85
CA ARG A 822 -41.35 -25.02 -9.44
C ARG A 822 -40.59 -26.33 -9.37
N SER A 823 -41.31 -27.45 -9.30
CA SER A 823 -40.70 -28.79 -9.25
C SER A 823 -40.21 -29.33 -10.61
N SER A 824 -40.61 -28.71 -11.72
CA SER A 824 -40.21 -29.12 -13.08
C SER A 824 -40.30 -27.97 -14.06
N ALA A 825 -39.42 -27.98 -15.06
CA ALA A 825 -39.38 -26.98 -16.12
C ALA A 825 -40.42 -27.21 -17.23
N GLY A 826 -40.79 -28.47 -17.48
CA GLY A 826 -41.70 -28.86 -18.55
C GLY A 826 -43.19 -28.72 -18.18
N PRO A 827 -44.09 -28.82 -19.18
CA PRO A 827 -45.53 -28.62 -19.01
C PRO A 827 -46.26 -29.78 -18.29
N GLY A 828 -45.54 -30.77 -17.74
CA GLY A 828 -46.12 -31.93 -17.07
C GLY A 828 -46.54 -31.69 -15.60
N PRO A 829 -46.60 -32.76 -14.78
CA PRO A 829 -47.00 -32.66 -13.39
C PRO A 829 -45.96 -31.82 -12.63
N ARG A 830 -46.42 -30.73 -12.03
CA ARG A 830 -45.56 -29.81 -11.28
C ARG A 830 -46.37 -29.06 -10.24
N TRP A 831 -45.68 -28.55 -9.23
CA TRP A 831 -46.17 -27.41 -8.47
C TRP A 831 -45.39 -26.17 -8.88
N GLN A 832 -46.01 -25.00 -8.74
CA GLN A 832 -45.38 -23.69 -8.97
C GLN A 832 -45.87 -22.70 -7.92
N ALA A 833 -44.95 -21.95 -7.34
CA ALA A 833 -45.21 -20.78 -6.52
C ALA A 833 -44.59 -19.55 -7.21
N ASP A 834 -45.37 -18.49 -7.36
CA ASP A 834 -44.92 -17.19 -7.85
C ASP A 834 -45.77 -16.07 -7.24
N GLY A 835 -45.61 -14.83 -7.71
CA GLY A 835 -46.35 -13.67 -7.19
C GLY A 835 -47.89 -13.78 -7.29
N ASN A 836 -48.41 -14.70 -8.12
CA ASN A 836 -49.85 -14.91 -8.31
C ASN A 836 -50.42 -16.02 -7.39
N GLY A 837 -49.56 -16.69 -6.61
CA GLY A 837 -49.93 -17.73 -5.65
C GLY A 837 -49.36 -19.11 -5.96
N ILE A 838 -50.00 -20.15 -5.45
CA ILE A 838 -49.50 -21.54 -5.54
C ILE A 838 -50.44 -22.38 -6.40
N ARG A 839 -49.88 -23.07 -7.40
CA ARG A 839 -50.61 -23.92 -8.34
C ARG A 839 -50.00 -25.31 -8.48
N PHE A 840 -50.84 -26.31 -8.71
CA PHE A 840 -50.46 -27.70 -8.96
C PHE A 840 -51.09 -28.17 -10.27
N TRP A 841 -50.31 -28.86 -11.10
CA TRP A 841 -50.75 -29.43 -12.37
C TRP A 841 -50.67 -30.95 -12.32
N ASN A 842 -51.65 -31.61 -12.94
CA ASN A 842 -51.60 -33.04 -13.19
C ASN A 842 -50.76 -33.36 -14.44
N GLN A 843 -50.66 -34.65 -14.78
CA GLN A 843 -49.93 -35.14 -15.95
C GLN A 843 -50.45 -34.57 -17.28
N ASN A 844 -51.72 -34.19 -17.35
CA ASN A 844 -52.35 -33.60 -18.54
C ASN A 844 -52.21 -32.06 -18.59
N ASN A 845 -51.33 -31.48 -17.76
CA ASN A 845 -51.14 -30.02 -17.64
C ASN A 845 -52.42 -29.27 -17.24
N GLN A 846 -53.31 -29.91 -16.47
CA GLN A 846 -54.52 -29.28 -15.94
C GLN A 846 -54.30 -28.86 -14.49
N VAL A 847 -54.77 -27.66 -14.12
CA VAL A 847 -54.67 -27.13 -12.75
C VAL A 847 -55.59 -27.92 -11.82
N THR A 848 -55.00 -28.58 -10.83
CA THR A 848 -55.69 -29.38 -9.80
C THR A 848 -55.80 -28.64 -8.47
N PHE A 849 -54.92 -27.68 -8.22
CA PHE A 849 -55.00 -26.77 -7.08
C PHE A 849 -54.51 -25.39 -7.51
N ASN A 850 -55.20 -24.33 -7.11
CA ASN A 850 -54.82 -22.95 -7.32
C ASN A 850 -55.24 -22.10 -6.12
N ALA A 851 -54.28 -21.72 -5.29
CA ALA A 851 -54.45 -20.72 -4.25
C ALA A 851 -53.99 -19.37 -4.79
N SER A 852 -54.93 -18.52 -5.17
CA SER A 852 -54.65 -17.25 -5.86
C SER A 852 -54.47 -16.10 -4.87
N THR A 853 -53.36 -15.37 -4.97
CA THR A 853 -53.13 -14.14 -4.19
C THR A 853 -53.98 -12.97 -4.70
N ALA A 854 -54.29 -12.95 -6.01
CA ALA A 854 -55.09 -11.90 -6.63
C ALA A 854 -56.56 -11.92 -6.20
N THR A 855 -57.14 -13.11 -5.99
CA THR A 855 -58.57 -13.28 -5.68
C THR A 855 -58.84 -13.78 -4.26
N GLY A 856 -57.82 -14.27 -3.55
CA GLY A 856 -57.97 -14.95 -2.25
C GLY A 856 -58.68 -16.31 -2.34
N SER A 857 -59.07 -16.75 -3.54
CA SER A 857 -59.81 -18.00 -3.74
C SER A 857 -58.87 -19.20 -3.85
N VAL A 858 -59.33 -20.35 -3.32
CA VAL A 858 -58.69 -21.64 -3.53
C VAL A 858 -59.59 -22.50 -4.43
N LEU A 859 -59.11 -22.79 -5.64
CA LEU A 859 -59.75 -23.76 -6.53
C LEU A 859 -59.06 -25.12 -6.36
N ALA A 860 -59.83 -26.16 -6.07
CA ALA A 860 -59.40 -27.55 -6.13
C ALA A 860 -60.21 -28.29 -7.20
N THR A 861 -59.54 -28.85 -8.20
CA THR A 861 -60.17 -29.58 -9.29
C THR A 861 -59.98 -31.09 -9.07
N GLY A 862 -61.08 -31.83 -8.96
CA GLY A 862 -61.09 -33.26 -8.67
C GLY A 862 -61.60 -33.57 -7.27
N ARG A 863 -61.13 -34.67 -6.67
CA ARG A 863 -61.53 -35.11 -5.33
C ARG A 863 -60.65 -34.49 -4.25
N PHE A 864 -61.26 -33.78 -3.31
CA PHE A 864 -60.64 -33.46 -2.03
C PHE A 864 -60.95 -34.57 -1.01
N GLN A 865 -59.92 -35.10 -0.34
CA GLN A 865 -60.09 -36.13 0.69
C GLN A 865 -59.24 -35.83 1.93
N THR A 866 -59.80 -36.05 3.12
CA THR A 866 -59.11 -35.74 4.40
C THR A 866 -58.16 -36.84 4.89
N ALA A 867 -58.28 -38.06 4.37
CA ALA A 867 -57.36 -39.17 4.64
C ALA A 867 -57.33 -40.15 3.46
N SER A 868 -56.28 -40.98 3.36
CA SER A 868 -56.12 -41.97 2.29
C SER A 868 -56.98 -43.23 2.48
N SER A 869 -57.39 -43.55 3.71
CA SER A 869 -58.25 -44.68 4.05
C SER A 869 -58.99 -44.41 5.38
N GLY A 870 -59.83 -45.35 5.83
CA GLY A 870 -60.55 -45.21 7.09
C GLY A 870 -61.59 -44.09 7.09
N ASN A 871 -61.75 -43.42 8.24
CA ASN A 871 -62.68 -42.30 8.43
C ASN A 871 -62.19 -41.06 7.69
N ARG A 872 -62.99 -40.53 6.75
CA ARG A 872 -62.60 -39.37 5.93
C ARG A 872 -63.80 -38.67 5.30
N VAL A 873 -63.62 -37.42 4.93
CA VAL A 873 -64.58 -36.66 4.11
C VAL A 873 -64.08 -36.62 2.68
N TRP A 874 -64.95 -36.93 1.73
CA TRP A 874 -64.72 -36.78 0.30
C TRP A 874 -65.60 -35.67 -0.25
N ILE A 875 -65.02 -34.71 -0.97
CA ILE A 875 -65.75 -33.68 -1.71
C ILE A 875 -65.32 -33.79 -3.17
N ASP A 876 -66.29 -33.94 -4.07
CA ASP A 876 -66.05 -34.15 -5.49
C ASP A 876 -67.16 -33.49 -6.33
N GLY A 877 -66.77 -32.76 -7.37
CA GLY A 877 -67.71 -32.03 -8.23
C GLY A 877 -68.43 -32.90 -9.26
N ASN A 878 -67.96 -34.13 -9.53
CA ASN A 878 -68.47 -34.94 -10.65
C ASN A 878 -68.46 -36.46 -10.41
N LEU A 879 -68.36 -36.92 -9.16
CA LEU A 879 -68.31 -38.36 -8.86
C LEU A 879 -69.66 -39.03 -9.16
N ARG A 880 -69.68 -39.87 -10.21
CA ARG A 880 -70.90 -40.46 -10.81
C ARG A 880 -71.87 -39.39 -11.37
N GLY A 881 -71.34 -38.30 -11.93
CA GLY A 881 -72.12 -37.31 -12.69
C GLY A 881 -72.81 -36.22 -11.85
N ARG A 882 -72.43 -36.05 -10.58
CA ARG A 882 -73.07 -35.10 -9.64
C ARG A 882 -72.11 -34.58 -8.56
N PRO A 883 -72.25 -33.32 -8.13
CA PRO A 883 -71.47 -32.77 -7.02
C PRO A 883 -71.93 -33.37 -5.70
N ARG A 884 -70.98 -33.83 -4.87
CA ARG A 884 -71.29 -34.50 -3.61
C ARG A 884 -70.24 -34.32 -2.51
N MET A 885 -70.69 -34.45 -1.27
CA MET A 885 -69.87 -34.71 -0.09
C MET A 885 -70.20 -36.11 0.43
N GLU A 886 -69.20 -36.96 0.66
CA GLU A 886 -69.37 -38.32 1.18
C GLU A 886 -68.55 -38.50 2.46
N LEU A 887 -69.18 -39.06 3.48
CA LEU A 887 -68.62 -39.26 4.81
C LEU A 887 -68.26 -40.73 4.97
N HIS A 888 -66.99 -41.05 4.81
CA HIS A 888 -66.49 -42.41 4.99
C HIS A 888 -66.33 -42.74 6.46
N THR A 889 -66.81 -43.93 6.83
CA THR A 889 -66.79 -44.44 8.21
C THR A 889 -65.78 -45.57 8.42
N GLY A 890 -64.88 -45.80 7.45
CA GLY A 890 -63.91 -46.90 7.47
C GLY A 890 -64.50 -48.27 7.14
N ASP A 891 -65.80 -48.47 7.33
CA ASP A 891 -66.55 -49.66 6.94
C ASP A 891 -67.02 -49.56 5.48
N SER A 892 -66.58 -50.47 4.62
CA SER A 892 -66.93 -50.51 3.18
C SER A 892 -68.01 -51.55 2.83
N SER A 893 -68.60 -52.21 3.82
CA SER A 893 -69.64 -53.23 3.61
C SER A 893 -70.94 -52.67 3.04
N GLN A 894 -71.15 -51.35 3.11
CA GLN A 894 -72.38 -50.67 2.68
C GLN A 894 -72.07 -49.29 2.04
N ALA A 895 -73.09 -48.69 1.42
CA ALA A 895 -73.01 -47.34 0.87
C ALA A 895 -72.68 -46.32 1.97
N GLN A 896 -71.78 -45.37 1.67
CA GLN A 896 -71.39 -44.35 2.63
C GLN A 896 -72.44 -43.23 2.68
N PRO A 897 -72.69 -42.64 3.87
CA PRO A 897 -73.50 -41.44 3.99
C PRO A 897 -72.98 -40.33 3.07
N ASN A 898 -73.87 -39.64 2.38
CA ASN A 898 -73.49 -38.60 1.44
C ASN A 898 -74.57 -37.53 1.29
N VAL A 899 -74.16 -36.36 0.80
CA VAL A 899 -75.03 -35.25 0.41
C VAL A 899 -74.69 -34.88 -1.03
N PHE A 900 -75.66 -34.82 -1.93
CA PHE A 900 -75.43 -34.47 -3.34
C PHE A 900 -76.59 -33.71 -3.96
N ALA A 901 -76.29 -32.96 -5.02
CA ALA A 901 -77.29 -32.29 -5.84
C ALA A 901 -77.43 -32.94 -7.23
N MET A 902 -78.64 -32.91 -7.79
CA MET A 902 -78.96 -33.52 -9.08
C MET A 902 -78.83 -32.53 -10.23
N GLY A 903 -77.85 -32.72 -11.12
CA GLY A 903 -77.73 -31.94 -12.35
C GLY A 903 -78.68 -32.38 -13.48
N GLN A 904 -79.12 -33.64 -13.44
CA GLN A 904 -80.10 -34.25 -14.35
C GLN A 904 -80.90 -35.33 -13.60
N GLN A 905 -82.05 -35.75 -14.12
CA GLN A 905 -82.87 -36.80 -13.51
C GLN A 905 -82.14 -38.14 -13.50
N SER A 906 -81.96 -38.74 -12.31
CA SER A 906 -81.30 -40.03 -12.11
C SER A 906 -81.72 -40.64 -10.77
N ASP A 907 -81.68 -41.97 -10.65
CA ASP A 907 -82.09 -42.72 -9.43
C ASP A 907 -83.49 -42.37 -8.88
N GLY A 908 -84.40 -41.93 -9.76
CA GLY A 908 -85.75 -41.50 -9.38
C GLY A 908 -85.85 -40.08 -8.80
N PHE A 909 -84.74 -39.34 -8.70
CA PHE A 909 -84.73 -37.94 -8.25
C PHE A 909 -84.79 -36.98 -9.44
N PRO A 910 -85.67 -35.96 -9.42
CA PRO A 910 -85.75 -34.97 -10.49
C PRO A 910 -84.54 -34.03 -10.52
N THR A 911 -84.30 -33.40 -11.66
CA THR A 911 -83.27 -32.37 -11.85
C THR A 911 -83.40 -31.25 -10.81
N GLY A 912 -82.28 -30.81 -10.25
CA GLY A 912 -82.20 -29.75 -9.24
C GLY A 912 -82.42 -30.21 -7.79
N SER A 913 -82.72 -31.48 -7.54
CA SER A 913 -82.93 -31.99 -6.18
C SER A 913 -81.64 -31.98 -5.33
N LEU A 914 -81.73 -31.62 -4.06
CA LEU A 914 -80.69 -31.86 -3.03
C LEU A 914 -81.07 -33.11 -2.22
N VAL A 915 -80.16 -34.09 -2.15
CA VAL A 915 -80.40 -35.38 -1.49
C VAL A 915 -79.39 -35.59 -0.37
N VAL A 916 -79.88 -35.94 0.81
CA VAL A 916 -79.09 -36.41 1.95
C VAL A 916 -79.36 -37.90 2.11
N SER A 917 -78.31 -38.69 1.99
CA SER A 917 -78.34 -40.14 2.05
C SER A 917 -77.64 -40.62 3.32
N GLY A 918 -78.34 -41.42 4.11
CA GLY A 918 -77.80 -42.14 5.26
C GLY A 918 -77.54 -43.62 4.96
N ARG A 919 -76.75 -44.24 5.85
CA ARG A 919 -76.62 -45.69 5.94
C ARG A 919 -77.86 -46.26 6.64
N GLU A 920 -78.34 -47.42 6.19
CA GLU A 920 -79.50 -48.09 6.78
C GLU A 920 -79.10 -49.39 7.49
N GLN A 921 -79.69 -49.67 8.66
CA GLN A 921 -79.60 -50.98 9.30
C GLN A 921 -80.50 -51.98 8.56
N THR A 922 -79.92 -52.66 7.56
CA THR A 922 -80.23 -54.04 7.14
C THR A 922 -81.71 -54.46 6.92
N ILE A 923 -82.58 -53.66 6.27
CA ILE A 923 -83.98 -54.11 6.02
C ILE A 923 -84.48 -53.94 4.57
N ASN A 924 -83.76 -53.28 3.65
CA ASN A 924 -84.11 -53.27 2.23
C ASN A 924 -82.91 -53.64 1.32
N SER A 925 -83.20 -54.07 0.08
CA SER A 925 -82.19 -54.50 -0.90
C SER A 925 -81.34 -53.36 -1.45
N THR A 926 -81.57 -52.10 -1.03
CA THR A 926 -80.87 -50.92 -1.53
C THR A 926 -79.78 -50.39 -0.59
N GLY A 927 -79.85 -50.71 0.72
CA GLY A 927 -78.81 -50.38 1.70
C GLY A 927 -78.62 -48.87 1.98
N ARG A 928 -79.66 -48.05 1.78
CA ARG A 928 -79.59 -46.58 1.74
C ARG A 928 -80.92 -45.95 2.18
N ALA A 929 -80.87 -44.92 3.02
CA ALA A 929 -82.03 -44.11 3.41
C ALA A 929 -81.88 -42.66 2.92
N ASP A 930 -82.90 -42.10 2.26
CA ASP A 930 -82.81 -40.80 1.57
C ASP A 930 -83.80 -39.74 2.06
N LEU A 931 -83.29 -38.54 2.29
CA LEU A 931 -84.06 -37.30 2.41
C LEU A 931 -83.84 -36.46 1.14
N VAL A 932 -84.92 -36.20 0.39
CA VAL A 932 -84.86 -35.51 -0.91
C VAL A 932 -85.58 -34.17 -0.83
N LEU A 933 -84.92 -33.11 -1.29
CA LEU A 933 -85.46 -31.77 -1.43
C LEU A 933 -85.51 -31.42 -2.93
N GLU A 934 -86.69 -31.42 -3.53
CA GLU A 934 -86.87 -31.20 -4.98
C GLU A 934 -86.81 -29.71 -5.37
N HIS A 935 -86.22 -29.40 -6.53
CA HIS A 935 -86.20 -28.04 -7.07
C HIS A 935 -87.61 -27.59 -7.47
N GLY A 936 -88.04 -26.42 -6.97
CA GLY A 936 -89.40 -25.91 -7.16
C GLY A 936 -90.43 -26.43 -6.13
N GLY A 937 -90.02 -27.19 -5.10
CA GLY A 937 -90.88 -27.57 -3.98
C GLY A 937 -90.93 -26.52 -2.86
N ASP A 938 -92.11 -26.26 -2.29
CA ASP A 938 -92.36 -25.30 -1.19
C ASP A 938 -91.78 -25.72 0.17
N PHE A 939 -90.45 -25.75 0.32
CA PHE A 939 -89.79 -26.08 1.59
C PHE A 939 -88.88 -24.93 2.05
N LYS A 940 -89.21 -24.29 3.19
CA LYS A 940 -88.36 -23.26 3.83
C LYS A 940 -87.96 -23.70 5.24
N LEU A 941 -86.66 -23.71 5.54
CA LEU A 941 -86.15 -23.77 6.91
C LEU A 941 -86.22 -22.36 7.50
N VAL A 942 -87.12 -22.12 8.46
CA VAL A 942 -87.26 -20.82 9.11
C VAL A 942 -86.78 -20.92 10.55
N GLN A 943 -85.77 -20.13 10.90
CA GLN A 943 -85.41 -19.86 12.29
C GLN A 943 -86.24 -18.65 12.74
N ASN A 944 -87.12 -18.82 13.73
CA ASN A 944 -87.93 -17.74 14.28
C ASN A 944 -87.31 -17.30 15.62
N HIS A 945 -86.82 -16.06 15.72
CA HIS A 945 -86.26 -15.53 16.97
C HIS A 945 -87.39 -15.16 17.95
N GLY A 946 -87.47 -15.89 19.08
CA GLY A 946 -88.43 -15.68 20.17
C GLY A 946 -88.40 -16.84 21.17
N ALA A 947 -88.94 -16.65 22.38
CA ALA A 947 -88.71 -17.46 23.58
C ALA A 947 -89.15 -18.95 23.55
N ASN A 948 -89.47 -19.51 22.38
CA ASN A 948 -89.78 -20.91 22.15
C ASN A 948 -89.20 -21.37 20.80
N SER A 949 -87.87 -21.31 20.67
CA SER A 949 -87.14 -21.64 19.43
C SER A 949 -87.18 -23.15 19.13
N GLN A 950 -87.99 -23.57 18.15
CA GLN A 950 -87.92 -24.89 17.52
C GLN A 950 -87.36 -24.74 16.10
N VAL A 951 -86.48 -25.66 15.71
CA VAL A 951 -86.07 -25.88 14.31
C VAL A 951 -87.03 -26.91 13.73
N GLY A 952 -87.85 -26.52 12.74
CA GLY A 952 -88.85 -27.39 12.13
C GLY A 952 -88.94 -27.18 10.62
N ILE A 953 -89.31 -28.24 9.90
CA ILE A 953 -89.55 -28.22 8.46
C ILE A 953 -90.94 -27.59 8.23
N HIS A 954 -90.99 -26.34 7.75
CA HIS A 954 -92.24 -25.65 7.42
C HIS A 954 -92.53 -25.82 5.92
N LYS A 955 -93.63 -26.52 5.60
CA LYS A 955 -94.19 -26.62 4.24
C LYS A 955 -95.43 -25.73 4.15
N THR A 956 -95.44 -24.76 3.25
CA THR A 956 -96.59 -23.85 3.04
C THR A 956 -97.74 -24.50 2.25
N GLY A 957 -97.58 -25.77 1.85
CA GLY A 957 -98.59 -26.60 1.18
C GLY A 957 -99.13 -27.74 2.05
N ARG A 958 -100.43 -28.01 1.92
CA ARG A 958 -101.28 -28.87 2.79
C ARG A 958 -100.99 -30.38 2.81
N THR A 959 -99.79 -30.86 2.47
CA THR A 959 -99.51 -32.32 2.45
C THR A 959 -98.06 -32.67 2.75
N LEU A 960 -97.83 -33.24 3.93
CA LEU A 960 -96.63 -34.01 4.28
C LEU A 960 -96.88 -35.48 3.86
N ARG A 961 -96.01 -36.03 3.00
CA ARG A 961 -96.16 -37.39 2.47
C ARG A 961 -95.05 -38.27 3.04
N PHE A 962 -95.42 -39.34 3.74
CA PHE A 962 -94.52 -40.45 4.01
C PHE A 962 -94.85 -41.56 3.01
N ARG A 963 -93.88 -41.99 2.20
CA ARG A 963 -94.01 -43.15 1.32
C ARG A 963 -93.16 -44.28 1.89
N GLY A 964 -93.76 -45.43 2.12
CA GLY A 964 -93.08 -46.67 2.45
C GLY A 964 -93.82 -47.83 1.80
N ALA A 965 -93.07 -48.78 1.23
CA ALA A 965 -93.63 -50.06 0.81
C ALA A 965 -93.50 -51.06 1.97
N LEU A 966 -94.59 -51.74 2.33
CA LEU A 966 -94.51 -52.84 3.28
C LEU A 966 -93.88 -54.06 2.56
N PRO A 967 -92.81 -54.67 3.07
CA PRO A 967 -92.22 -55.85 2.47
C PRO A 967 -93.22 -57.02 2.44
N SER A 968 -93.20 -57.82 1.37
CA SER A 968 -94.00 -59.04 1.30
C SER A 968 -93.57 -60.05 2.38
N GLY A 969 -94.52 -60.55 3.17
CA GLY A 969 -94.28 -61.66 4.11
C GLY A 969 -94.21 -61.32 5.60
N MET A 970 -94.49 -60.08 6.02
CA MET A 970 -94.63 -59.78 7.46
C MET A 970 -95.93 -60.37 8.03
N PHE A 971 -95.80 -61.22 9.06
CA PHE A 971 -96.91 -61.68 9.91
C PHE A 971 -97.25 -60.59 10.95
N GLY A 972 -98.52 -60.51 11.34
CA GLY A 972 -99.16 -59.37 12.01
C GLY A 972 -98.32 -58.60 13.04
N GLY A 973 -98.41 -57.27 12.96
CA GLY A 973 -97.81 -56.32 13.89
C GLY A 973 -98.64 -55.04 14.01
N THR A 974 -98.41 -54.28 15.09
CA THR A 974 -99.00 -52.96 15.32
C THR A 974 -97.92 -51.92 15.12
N ASN A 975 -98.06 -51.05 14.12
CA ASN A 975 -97.21 -49.86 14.01
C ASN A 975 -97.92 -48.72 14.72
N THR A 976 -97.22 -48.11 15.67
CA THR A 976 -97.70 -46.92 16.38
C THR A 976 -96.93 -45.71 15.86
N PHE A 977 -97.64 -44.74 15.30
CA PHE A 977 -97.08 -43.41 15.05
C PHE A 977 -97.39 -42.54 16.27
N MET A 978 -96.35 -42.04 16.94
CA MET A 978 -96.48 -41.17 18.10
C MET A 978 -96.03 -39.76 17.73
N ALA A 979 -96.89 -38.76 17.95
CA ALA A 979 -96.50 -37.36 17.96
C ALA A 979 -96.56 -36.84 19.40
N ARG A 980 -95.45 -36.25 19.85
CA ARG A 980 -95.33 -35.65 21.19
C ARG A 980 -95.61 -34.16 21.08
N GLY A 981 -96.65 -33.69 21.75
CA GLY A 981 -96.95 -32.27 21.90
C GLY A 981 -96.68 -31.84 23.35
N PHE A 982 -96.00 -30.71 23.54
CA PHE A 982 -95.93 -30.07 24.84
C PHE A 982 -96.95 -28.94 24.87
N ASN A 983 -97.92 -29.01 25.78
CA ASN A 983 -98.77 -27.87 26.10
C ASN A 983 -98.31 -27.22 27.42
N PRO A 984 -98.73 -25.98 27.73
CA PRO A 984 -98.30 -25.28 28.94
C PRO A 984 -98.70 -25.93 30.27
N GLN A 985 -99.55 -26.98 30.25
CA GLN A 985 -99.99 -27.70 31.45
C GLN A 985 -99.37 -29.11 31.60
N GLY A 986 -98.50 -29.55 30.68
CA GLY A 986 -97.79 -30.84 30.77
C GLY A 986 -97.72 -31.58 29.43
N GLU A 987 -97.03 -32.72 29.42
CA GLU A 987 -96.89 -33.56 28.22
C GLU A 987 -98.23 -34.11 27.74
N SER A 988 -98.54 -33.97 26.46
CA SER A 988 -99.61 -34.72 25.81
C SER A 988 -99.06 -35.60 24.68
N TRP A 989 -99.42 -36.88 24.75
CA TRP A 989 -99.08 -37.87 23.75
C TRP A 989 -100.29 -38.07 22.84
N THR A 990 -100.13 -37.80 21.55
CA THR A 990 -101.11 -38.20 20.55
C THR A 990 -100.53 -39.39 19.78
N TRP A 991 -101.12 -40.56 19.96
CA TRP A 991 -100.74 -41.77 19.22
C TRP A 991 -101.83 -42.17 18.24
N TRP A 992 -101.41 -42.64 17.08
CA TRP A 992 -102.26 -43.32 16.12
C TRP A 992 -101.73 -44.73 15.94
N GLN A 993 -102.59 -45.71 16.15
CA GLN A 993 -102.27 -47.12 15.96
C GLN A 993 -103.02 -47.63 14.74
N TRP A 994 -102.29 -48.31 13.86
CA TRP A 994 -102.91 -49.23 12.91
C TRP A 994 -102.37 -50.64 13.15
N SER A 995 -103.27 -51.61 13.06
CA SER A 995 -102.96 -53.03 13.16
C SER A 995 -103.42 -53.70 11.86
N TRP A 996 -102.61 -54.60 11.31
CA TRP A 996 -103.01 -55.38 10.13
C TRP A 996 -102.94 -56.87 10.46
N GLY A 997 -104.02 -57.60 10.10
CA GLY A 997 -104.30 -58.94 10.63
C GLY A 997 -104.23 -60.10 9.64
N THR A 998 -103.92 -59.88 8.35
CA THR A 998 -103.88 -60.98 7.37
C THR A 998 -102.79 -60.79 6.29
N PRO A 999 -102.17 -61.86 5.77
CA PRO A 999 -101.08 -61.78 4.80
C PRO A 999 -101.53 -61.13 3.49
N ILE A 1000 -100.72 -60.20 2.96
CA ILE A 1000 -100.89 -59.67 1.61
C ILE A 1000 -100.29 -60.71 0.62
N PRO A 1001 -101.05 -61.24 -0.35
CA PRO A 1001 -100.54 -62.21 -1.33
C PRO A 1001 -99.33 -61.66 -2.11
N SER A 1002 -98.36 -62.53 -2.40
CA SER A 1002 -97.12 -62.16 -3.11
C SER A 1002 -97.43 -61.50 -4.46
N GLY A 1003 -96.83 -60.33 -4.71
CA GLY A 1003 -97.01 -59.57 -5.96
C GLY A 1003 -98.01 -58.41 -5.88
N ARG A 1004 -98.65 -58.16 -4.73
CA ARG A 1004 -99.55 -57.01 -4.52
C ARG A 1004 -99.02 -56.09 -3.44
N SER A 1005 -99.00 -54.77 -3.70
CA SER A 1005 -98.63 -53.74 -2.73
C SER A 1005 -99.88 -53.00 -2.25
N ALA A 1006 -100.15 -53.01 -0.95
CA ALA A 1006 -101.12 -52.10 -0.35
C ALA A 1006 -100.40 -50.82 0.08
N ILE A 1007 -100.78 -49.68 -0.48
CA ILE A 1007 -100.28 -48.37 -0.04
C ILE A 1007 -101.36 -47.77 0.87
N PRO A 1008 -101.18 -47.76 2.20
CA PRO A 1008 -102.07 -47.01 3.06
C PRO A 1008 -101.88 -45.51 2.80
N PHE A 1009 -102.91 -44.87 2.26
CA PHE A 1009 -102.98 -43.42 2.11
C PHE A 1009 -103.76 -42.83 3.28
N VAL A 1010 -103.06 -42.13 4.18
CA VAL A 1010 -103.70 -41.37 5.26
C VAL A 1010 -103.47 -39.89 5.01
N GLN A 1011 -104.54 -39.17 4.68
CA GLN A 1011 -104.52 -37.71 4.58
C GLN A 1011 -105.02 -37.10 5.89
N LEU A 1012 -104.11 -36.48 6.65
CA LEU A 1012 -104.46 -35.71 7.85
C LEU A 1012 -104.74 -34.26 7.44
N ARG A 1013 -105.99 -33.79 7.61
CA ARG A 1013 -106.34 -32.36 7.53
C ARG A 1013 -106.38 -31.81 8.95
N SER A 1014 -105.64 -30.74 9.23
CA SER A 1014 -105.58 -30.15 10.57
C SER A 1014 -106.88 -29.40 10.88
N GLY A 1015 -107.71 -30.01 11.71
CA GLY A 1015 -108.73 -29.39 12.54
C GLY A 1015 -108.80 -30.23 13.82
N ASN A 1016 -108.47 -29.62 14.95
CA ASN A 1016 -108.45 -30.12 16.33
C ASN A 1016 -108.90 -31.60 16.56
N PRO A 1017 -108.01 -32.52 17.03
CA PRO A 1017 -108.31 -33.94 17.11
C PRO A 1017 -108.65 -34.40 18.53
N GLU A 1018 -109.93 -34.64 18.81
CA GLU A 1018 -110.30 -35.59 19.87
C GLU A 1018 -110.88 -36.86 19.22
N GLY A 1019 -110.26 -38.02 19.49
CA GLY A 1019 -110.96 -39.30 19.50
C GLY A 1019 -111.23 -40.05 18.18
N MET A 1020 -110.50 -39.82 17.09
CA MET A 1020 -110.66 -40.67 15.88
C MET A 1020 -109.83 -41.96 15.96
N SER A 1021 -110.51 -43.10 16.10
CA SER A 1021 -109.96 -44.42 15.77
C SER A 1021 -110.52 -44.87 14.41
N VAL A 1022 -109.63 -45.27 13.50
CA VAL A 1022 -109.99 -45.90 12.23
C VAL A 1022 -109.45 -47.32 12.28
N SER A 1023 -110.35 -48.30 12.45
CA SER A 1023 -110.01 -49.72 12.40
C SER A 1023 -110.45 -50.30 11.06
N VAL A 1024 -109.54 -51.00 10.38
CA VAL A 1024 -109.87 -51.82 9.22
C VAL A 1024 -110.15 -53.23 9.72
N SER A 1025 -111.38 -53.70 9.59
CA SER A 1025 -111.78 -55.07 9.98
C SER A 1025 -112.35 -55.81 8.76
N GLY A 1026 -111.93 -57.06 8.58
CA GLY A 1026 -112.36 -57.92 7.47
C GLY A 1026 -111.88 -57.44 6.09
N ALA A 1027 -110.70 -57.90 5.67
CA ALA A 1027 -110.24 -57.75 4.30
C ALA A 1027 -110.33 -59.10 3.56
N ASN A 1028 -110.98 -59.11 2.40
CA ASN A 1028 -110.94 -60.23 1.46
C ASN A 1028 -110.40 -59.76 0.09
N SER A 1029 -110.30 -60.67 -0.87
CA SER A 1029 -109.74 -60.43 -2.20
C SER A 1029 -110.48 -59.38 -3.05
N THR A 1030 -111.62 -58.87 -2.58
CA THR A 1030 -112.48 -57.93 -3.31
C THR A 1030 -112.69 -56.58 -2.61
N GLY A 1031 -112.12 -56.37 -1.42
CA GLY A 1031 -112.20 -55.09 -0.72
C GLY A 1031 -112.03 -55.19 0.81
N PHE A 1032 -111.97 -54.03 1.46
CA PHE A 1032 -111.91 -53.89 2.91
C PHE A 1032 -113.09 -53.07 3.42
N ARG A 1033 -113.60 -53.40 4.60
CA ARG A 1033 -114.67 -52.66 5.27
C ARG A 1033 -114.06 -51.66 6.26
N ILE A 1034 -114.55 -50.41 6.21
CA ILE A 1034 -114.20 -49.36 7.18
C ILE A 1034 -115.42 -49.12 8.05
N GLU A 1035 -115.27 -49.30 9.35
CA GLU A 1035 -116.32 -48.96 10.31
C GLU A 1035 -116.01 -47.60 10.97
N LYS A 1036 -116.95 -46.66 10.86
CA LYS A 1036 -116.92 -45.36 11.55
C LYS A 1036 -117.84 -45.43 12.77
N ARG A 1037 -117.35 -45.08 13.95
CA ARG A 1037 -118.20 -44.69 15.09
C ARG A 1037 -118.20 -43.16 15.18
N PRO A 1038 -119.31 -42.46 14.92
CA PRO A 1038 -119.34 -41.00 15.01
C PRO A 1038 -119.61 -40.54 16.46
N SER A 1039 -118.87 -39.53 16.92
CA SER A 1039 -119.42 -38.50 17.80
C SER A 1039 -119.36 -37.17 17.02
N GLY A 1040 -120.50 -36.73 16.46
CA GLY A 1040 -120.64 -35.37 15.91
C GLY A 1040 -120.72 -35.26 14.39
N ALA A 1041 -121.51 -34.27 13.97
CA ALA A 1041 -122.01 -34.05 12.61
C ALA A 1041 -121.00 -33.35 11.68
N GLN A 1042 -120.08 -34.11 11.06
CA GLN A 1042 -119.44 -33.72 9.80
C GLN A 1042 -119.19 -34.95 8.91
N HIS A 1043 -119.43 -34.78 7.61
CA HIS A 1043 -119.17 -35.78 6.57
C HIS A 1043 -117.71 -35.66 6.11
N TYR A 1044 -116.98 -36.77 6.12
CA TYR A 1044 -115.64 -36.88 5.54
C TYR A 1044 -115.67 -37.98 4.47
N TYR A 1045 -115.15 -37.67 3.28
CA TYR A 1045 -115.01 -38.63 2.18
C TYR A 1045 -113.62 -39.27 2.25
N LEU A 1046 -113.57 -40.59 2.28
CA LEU A 1046 -112.34 -41.35 2.10
C LEU A 1046 -112.34 -41.95 0.69
N TRP A 1047 -111.29 -41.67 -0.09
CA TRP A 1047 -111.05 -42.31 -1.37
C TRP A 1047 -109.97 -43.36 -1.19
N ALA A 1048 -110.23 -44.59 -1.64
CA ALA A 1048 -109.23 -45.64 -1.74
C ALA A 1048 -109.08 -46.02 -3.21
N VAL A 1049 -107.83 -46.04 -3.71
CA VAL A 1049 -107.51 -46.49 -5.06
C VAL A 1049 -106.74 -47.80 -4.94
N LEU A 1050 -107.31 -48.89 -5.45
CA LEU A 1050 -106.60 -50.13 -5.69
C LEU A 1050 -105.94 -50.03 -7.07
N LYS A 1051 -104.61 -49.96 -7.12
CA LYS A 1051 -103.87 -50.02 -8.39
C LYS A 1051 -103.44 -51.46 -8.62
N GLU A 1052 -104.03 -52.13 -9.61
CA GLU A 1052 -103.54 -53.44 -10.07
C GLU A 1052 -102.21 -53.24 -10.81
N GLY A 1053 -101.26 -54.13 -10.54
CA GLY A 1053 -99.88 -54.02 -11.03
C GLY A 1053 -99.78 -54.16 -12.54
N GLY A 1054 -99.36 -53.07 -13.19
CA GLY A 1054 -98.95 -53.03 -14.59
C GLY A 1054 -98.54 -51.60 -14.94
N HIS A 1055 -97.36 -51.42 -15.53
CA HIS A 1055 -96.80 -50.12 -15.89
C HIS A 1055 -97.77 -49.28 -16.75
N GLY A 1056 -98.03 -48.03 -16.36
CA GLY A 1056 -98.79 -47.06 -17.15
C GLY A 1056 -99.66 -46.14 -16.29
N GLU A 1057 -99.23 -44.87 -16.19
CA GLU A 1057 -99.81 -43.68 -15.50
C GLU A 1057 -100.26 -43.83 -14.05
#